data_AF-A0A1R3RTU6-F1
#
_entry.id   AF-A0A1R3RTU6-F1
#
_cell.length_a   1.000
_cell.length_b   1.000
_cell.length_c   1.000
_cell.angle_alpha   90.00
_cell.angle_beta   90.00
_cell.angle_gamma   90.00
#
_symmetry.space_group_name_H-M   'P 1'
#
loop_
_entity.id
_entity.type
_entity.pdbx_description
1 polymer ?
#
loop_
_entity_poly.entity_id
_entity_poly.type
_entity_poly.pdbx_seq_one_letter_code
_entity_poly.pdbx_strand_id
1 'polypeptide(L)'
;MATEKDTTEITAGKATTPSSLQSTDNGIINNADGKRPPPLLAKMIAVFLISCISFGSHWSSGVTGAMKSTLKKELHITNTQYSLLTASEDFMATALLLVGGIVTDRVGGARMIVYGNAVYTIGSILVAAATTVRSFKFMVGGRIILSFGDIATQTAQYKMFSSWFAPSNGFASTLGFELAIGKIGGFVGKSTANIIAKNTGNFAWVFWTSVFMNLFTNAATCFFWVFNRYCDRHYRGREDTATQETLTERNKKFEIRKMFQLPWMFWAVLAFSMFQTSTASVFSSNATELAEKRFNVDAIKAGWYSALAQYAGFFLVPCLGVFIDVLGHRASVLCVCGLGIFISMVLVNFATTSQGTAAAFGMYAVAVSLGPTSIIDGIRTTLWHQSVFGTAYSLKVTMNNAMSIIIGIITGALQDADNDSYRRSVRVYLFLAICCSIISLLLLAGSMLGRSLAPLQWTRKQRLTVGPEFISELREYHLGTHYQRIPRHPVLHVKVYPPRSPGTDLVPMRLPPEIIQLIIESIIPPNPPVAYPIFSGEIDTLVNLTFVSRFTCQIASRLLINHCLLVDDEDLLKRLLECKPPALIDRRLVGPGADVQKNVTTGLVLALLEPDKPTVAQHIDTLSFYLCRRLTRLVIDLPLRFYQPSLDGFEVRPMLRKAFLRLTHLEEFCSAADDLCLDTQRLPFIWETPSDQLQEEDYEPAVWSLWPRLRRLALCEVDVTSMQFIDGLRRCSNLTHLVLVAPSGLDRPVRPGWQTADFLPSLERLLIVDSADEFMMVGGKDNLGEDWGFVRQLFQCYKSREDEKHKQCSKETGAGFESLVKKIAFPVPEYRKGDDDIICHGWLLDASIDGTIWTEPYGIGRRYLTYS
;
A
#
# COMPACT_ATOMS: atom_id res chain seq x y z
N MET A 1 -28.90 -16.92 -62.14
CA MET A 1 -28.69 -15.90 -61.09
C MET A 1 -29.17 -16.53 -59.80
N ALA A 2 -28.30 -16.54 -58.78
CA ALA A 2 -28.36 -17.34 -57.54
C ALA A 2 -28.05 -18.85 -57.73
N THR A 3 -26.77 -19.16 -57.51
CA THR A 3 -26.11 -20.45 -57.62
C THR A 3 -26.25 -21.30 -56.35
N GLU A 4 -26.32 -22.59 -56.62
CA GLU A 4 -26.64 -23.75 -55.81
C GLU A 4 -25.51 -24.17 -54.86
N LYS A 5 -25.91 -24.83 -53.77
CA LYS A 5 -25.09 -25.66 -52.90
C LYS A 5 -24.58 -26.89 -53.67
N ASP A 6 -23.39 -27.39 -53.34
CA ASP A 6 -23.24 -28.67 -52.63
C ASP A 6 -21.77 -29.08 -52.39
N THR A 7 -21.56 -29.56 -51.16
CA THR A 7 -20.83 -30.76 -50.70
C THR A 7 -19.44 -31.14 -51.26
N THR A 8 -18.49 -31.43 -50.35
CA THR A 8 -17.60 -32.63 -50.30
C THR A 8 -16.62 -32.46 -49.12
N GLU A 9 -16.75 -33.25 -48.06
CA GLU A 9 -16.11 -34.56 -47.80
C GLU A 9 -14.70 -34.50 -47.19
N ILE A 10 -14.56 -35.29 -46.12
CA ILE A 10 -13.40 -35.47 -45.26
C ILE A 10 -12.55 -36.61 -45.83
N THR A 11 -11.22 -36.46 -45.89
CA THR A 11 -10.33 -37.62 -45.91
C THR A 11 -9.01 -37.33 -45.21
N ALA A 12 -8.66 -38.20 -44.27
CA ALA A 12 -7.42 -38.20 -43.51
C ALA A 12 -6.25 -38.81 -44.31
N GLY A 13 -5.03 -38.31 -44.08
CA GLY A 13 -3.82 -38.83 -44.70
C GLY A 13 -2.53 -38.53 -43.93
N LYS A 14 -2.17 -39.46 -43.05
CA LYS A 14 -0.82 -39.94 -42.63
C LYS A 14 0.22 -39.01 -41.97
N ALA A 15 0.82 -39.61 -40.93
CA ALA A 15 1.91 -39.11 -40.09
C ALA A 15 3.31 -39.29 -40.69
N THR A 16 4.22 -38.37 -40.37
CA THR A 16 5.68 -38.55 -40.31
C THR A 16 6.29 -37.60 -39.27
N THR A 17 6.98 -38.15 -38.28
CA THR A 17 7.89 -37.49 -37.31
C THR A 17 9.34 -37.53 -37.84
N PRO A 18 10.36 -36.93 -37.18
CA PRO A 18 10.47 -35.59 -36.61
C PRO A 18 11.80 -34.90 -37.03
N SER A 19 11.86 -33.57 -37.18
CA SER A 19 13.16 -32.85 -37.15
C SER A 19 13.01 -31.35 -36.84
N SER A 20 13.51 -30.99 -35.66
CA SER A 20 14.20 -29.76 -35.28
C SER A 20 13.97 -28.47 -36.10
N LEU A 21 13.41 -27.45 -35.45
CA LEU A 21 13.99 -26.13 -35.18
C LEU A 21 12.91 -25.05 -35.08
N GLN A 22 12.84 -24.44 -33.89
CA GLN A 22 12.45 -23.05 -33.62
C GLN A 22 11.27 -22.47 -34.42
N SER A 23 10.10 -22.43 -33.80
CA SER A 23 9.11 -21.38 -34.09
C SER A 23 8.18 -21.15 -32.91
N THR A 24 8.35 -19.96 -32.29
CA THR A 24 7.29 -19.09 -31.75
C THR A 24 5.90 -19.70 -31.61
N ASP A 25 5.54 -20.06 -30.37
CA ASP A 25 4.15 -20.28 -30.02
C ASP A 25 3.52 -18.92 -29.63
N ASN A 26 3.00 -18.24 -30.65
CA ASN A 26 2.09 -17.13 -30.46
C ASN A 26 0.73 -17.71 -30.08
N GLY A 27 0.40 -17.68 -28.79
CA GLY A 27 -0.99 -17.81 -28.35
C GLY A 27 -1.82 -16.66 -28.92
N ILE A 28 -2.52 -16.94 -30.03
CA ILE A 28 -3.52 -16.04 -30.62
C ILE A 28 -4.71 -16.02 -29.66
N ILE A 29 -4.68 -15.09 -28.72
CA ILE A 29 -5.90 -14.63 -28.04
C ILE A 29 -6.55 -13.63 -28.99
N ASN A 30 -7.67 -14.03 -29.61
CA ASN A 30 -8.57 -13.15 -30.34
C ASN A 30 -8.98 -11.98 -29.44
N ASN A 31 -8.48 -10.77 -29.70
CA ASN A 31 -8.72 -9.60 -28.86
C ASN A 31 -9.27 -8.42 -29.67
N ALA A 32 -10.34 -7.81 -29.15
CA ALA A 32 -11.34 -6.98 -29.82
C ALA A 32 -10.89 -5.65 -30.45
N ASP A 33 -9.62 -5.21 -30.30
CA ASP A 33 -9.18 -3.88 -30.74
C ASP A 33 -8.16 -3.86 -31.91
N GLY A 34 -7.68 -5.02 -32.39
CA GLY A 34 -6.79 -5.12 -33.57
C GLY A 34 -5.40 -4.45 -33.47
N LYS A 35 -5.06 -3.79 -32.35
CA LYS A 35 -3.77 -3.08 -32.15
C LYS A 35 -2.70 -4.00 -31.57
N ARG A 36 -1.49 -3.94 -32.14
CA ARG A 36 -0.31 -4.71 -31.71
C ARG A 36 0.48 -3.97 -30.62
N PRO A 37 1.27 -4.65 -29.76
CA PRO A 37 2.22 -3.98 -28.87
C PRO A 37 3.35 -3.29 -29.66
N PRO A 38 3.98 -2.23 -29.12
CA PRO A 38 5.03 -1.50 -29.83
C PRO A 38 6.26 -2.40 -30.09
N PRO A 39 6.77 -2.46 -31.34
CA PRO A 39 7.92 -3.27 -31.69
C PRO A 39 9.20 -2.77 -31.02
N LEU A 40 10.20 -3.64 -30.86
CA LEU A 40 11.48 -3.31 -30.22
C LEU A 40 12.17 -2.11 -30.87
N LEU A 41 12.07 -1.96 -32.19
CA LEU A 41 12.58 -0.80 -32.93
C LEU A 41 11.93 0.52 -32.46
N ALA A 42 10.61 0.53 -32.23
CA ALA A 42 9.91 1.72 -31.76
C ALA A 42 10.34 2.11 -30.33
N LYS A 43 10.60 1.10 -29.47
CA LYS A 43 11.18 1.32 -28.14
C LYS A 43 12.59 1.91 -28.24
N MET A 44 13.44 1.38 -29.12
CA MET A 44 14.81 1.89 -29.34
C MET A 44 14.82 3.33 -29.86
N ILE A 45 13.91 3.68 -30.77
CA ILE A 45 13.75 5.06 -31.26
C ILE A 45 13.33 5.98 -30.11
N ALA A 46 12.38 5.57 -29.26
CA ALA A 46 11.99 6.35 -28.09
C ALA A 46 13.16 6.56 -27.12
N VAL A 47 13.94 5.51 -26.84
CA VAL A 47 15.14 5.58 -25.99
C VAL A 47 16.12 6.60 -26.56
N PHE A 48 16.43 6.51 -27.85
CA PHE A 48 17.36 7.40 -28.53
C PHE A 48 16.92 8.87 -28.41
N LEU A 49 15.64 9.16 -28.66
CA LEU A 49 15.11 10.51 -28.57
C LEU A 49 15.13 11.06 -27.15
N ILE A 50 14.72 10.27 -26.16
CA ILE A 50 14.79 10.64 -24.73
C ILE A 50 16.26 10.91 -24.34
N SER A 51 17.18 10.10 -24.85
CA SER A 51 18.62 10.26 -24.63
C SER A 51 19.14 11.60 -25.20
N CYS A 52 18.74 11.96 -26.42
CA CYS A 52 19.09 13.25 -27.02
C CYS A 52 18.57 14.44 -26.19
N ILE A 53 17.35 14.33 -25.67
CA ILE A 53 16.75 15.38 -24.83
C ILE A 53 17.51 15.50 -23.49
N SER A 54 17.79 14.37 -22.83
CA SER A 54 18.55 14.32 -21.57
C SER A 54 19.98 14.88 -21.75
N PHE A 55 20.66 14.49 -22.83
CA PHE A 55 22.00 14.98 -23.17
C PHE A 55 22.06 16.52 -23.22
N GLY A 56 21.14 17.16 -23.95
CA GLY A 56 21.17 18.61 -24.11
C GLY A 56 20.83 19.38 -22.82
N SER A 57 19.88 18.88 -22.01
CA SER A 57 19.58 19.46 -20.70
C SER A 57 20.79 19.41 -19.76
N HIS A 58 21.46 18.25 -19.67
CA HIS A 58 22.64 18.09 -18.83
C HIS A 58 23.87 18.83 -19.35
N TRP A 59 24.02 18.99 -20.66
CA TRP A 59 25.05 19.83 -21.27
C TRP A 59 24.96 21.27 -20.74
N SER A 60 23.75 21.85 -20.75
CA SER A 60 23.51 23.23 -20.26
C SER A 60 23.84 23.38 -18.77
N SER A 61 23.50 22.39 -17.95
CA SER A 61 23.84 22.37 -16.51
C SER A 61 25.36 22.38 -16.27
N GLY A 62 26.14 21.65 -17.08
CA GLY A 62 27.60 21.58 -16.96
C GLY A 62 28.34 22.90 -17.22
N VAL A 63 27.76 23.77 -18.05
CA VAL A 63 28.36 25.05 -18.46
C VAL A 63 28.51 26.02 -17.29
N THR A 64 27.48 26.14 -16.44
CA THR A 64 27.44 27.13 -15.34
C THR A 64 28.64 26.99 -14.40
N GLY A 65 28.90 25.77 -13.91
CA GLY A 65 29.99 25.51 -12.98
C GLY A 65 31.38 25.68 -13.61
N ALA A 66 31.54 25.38 -14.90
CA ALA A 66 32.78 25.62 -15.61
C ALA A 66 33.09 27.12 -15.78
N MET A 67 32.06 27.95 -15.88
CA MET A 67 32.16 29.40 -16.12
C MET A 67 32.28 30.24 -14.87
N LYS A 68 32.32 29.66 -13.66
CA LYS A 68 32.32 30.42 -12.40
C LYS A 68 33.40 31.52 -12.34
N SER A 69 34.66 31.14 -12.59
CA SER A 69 35.82 32.06 -12.59
C SER A 69 35.64 33.20 -13.60
N THR A 70 35.14 32.88 -14.80
CA THR A 70 34.88 33.85 -15.88
C THR A 70 33.72 34.79 -15.57
N LEU A 71 32.61 34.26 -15.04
CA LEU A 71 31.44 35.06 -14.63
C LEU A 71 31.80 36.05 -13.52
N LYS A 72 32.57 35.63 -12.52
CA LYS A 72 33.06 36.52 -11.46
C LYS A 72 33.85 37.70 -12.02
N LYS A 73 34.77 37.42 -12.94
CA LYS A 73 35.64 38.43 -13.56
C LYS A 73 34.88 39.39 -14.47
N GLU A 74 34.05 38.87 -15.37
CA GLU A 74 33.39 39.66 -16.42
C GLU A 74 32.13 40.38 -15.94
N LEU A 75 31.44 39.86 -14.91
CA LEU A 75 30.25 40.50 -14.32
C LEU A 75 30.58 41.30 -13.06
N HIS A 76 31.83 41.26 -12.59
CA HIS A 76 32.27 41.88 -11.34
C HIS A 76 31.43 41.47 -10.13
N ILE A 77 31.18 40.16 -10.00
CA ILE A 77 30.35 39.59 -8.92
C ILE A 77 31.18 38.82 -7.89
N THR A 78 30.69 38.78 -6.65
CA THR A 78 31.29 37.98 -5.57
C THR A 78 30.90 36.50 -5.65
N ASN A 79 31.57 35.62 -4.90
CA ASN A 79 31.17 34.20 -4.84
C ASN A 79 29.78 34.06 -4.22
N THR A 80 29.43 34.90 -3.24
CA THR A 80 28.09 34.92 -2.65
C THR A 80 27.03 35.27 -3.69
N GLN A 81 27.29 36.23 -4.58
CA GLN A 81 26.38 36.59 -5.67
C GLN A 81 26.29 35.48 -6.73
N TYR A 82 27.38 34.79 -7.05
CA TYR A 82 27.35 33.60 -7.91
C TYR A 82 26.54 32.45 -7.26
N SER A 83 26.73 32.20 -5.97
CA SER A 83 25.95 31.23 -5.20
C SER A 83 24.47 31.62 -5.18
N LEU A 84 24.14 32.90 -5.05
CA LEU A 84 22.77 33.41 -5.12
C LEU A 84 22.14 33.17 -6.50
N LEU A 85 22.92 33.33 -7.58
CA LEU A 85 22.46 33.02 -8.94
C LEU A 85 22.06 31.55 -9.07
N THR A 86 22.88 30.64 -8.56
CA THR A 86 22.57 29.19 -8.56
C THR A 86 21.41 28.86 -7.62
N ALA A 87 21.37 29.49 -6.44
CA ALA A 87 20.30 29.31 -5.47
C ALA A 87 18.93 29.79 -5.97
N SER A 88 18.88 30.79 -6.86
CA SER A 88 17.62 31.26 -7.45
C SER A 88 16.93 30.16 -8.27
N GLU A 89 17.69 29.34 -8.98
CA GLU A 89 17.21 28.21 -9.76
C GLU A 89 16.76 27.05 -8.85
N ASP A 90 17.59 26.70 -7.85
CA ASP A 90 17.24 25.69 -6.84
C ASP A 90 15.99 26.08 -6.04
N PHE A 91 15.81 27.37 -5.74
CA PHE A 91 14.65 27.88 -5.03
C PHE A 91 13.37 27.70 -5.84
N MET A 92 13.40 28.04 -7.14
CA MET A 92 12.26 27.82 -8.02
C MET A 92 11.89 26.34 -8.10
N ALA A 93 12.88 25.45 -8.22
CA ALA A 93 12.65 24.02 -8.19
C ALA A 93 12.05 23.56 -6.85
N THR A 94 12.59 24.05 -5.72
CA THR A 94 12.07 23.73 -4.37
C THR A 94 10.60 24.16 -4.21
N ALA A 95 10.25 25.35 -4.69
CA ALA A 95 8.90 25.90 -4.51
C ALA A 95 7.85 25.25 -5.42
N LEU A 96 8.22 24.89 -6.66
CA LEU A 96 7.25 24.56 -7.70
C LEU A 96 7.29 23.11 -8.20
N LEU A 97 8.32 22.31 -7.91
CA LEU A 97 8.43 20.96 -8.46
C LEU A 97 7.24 20.05 -8.07
N LEU A 98 6.78 20.14 -6.82
CA LEU A 98 5.59 19.40 -6.35
C LEU A 98 4.32 19.82 -7.11
N VAL A 99 4.15 21.12 -7.35
CA VAL A 99 3.00 21.67 -8.11
C VAL A 99 3.11 21.30 -9.59
N GLY A 100 4.33 21.36 -10.14
CA GLY A 100 4.65 21.01 -11.52
C GLY A 100 4.29 19.55 -11.83
N GLY A 101 4.53 18.63 -10.89
CA GLY A 101 4.07 17.24 -11.00
C GLY A 101 2.55 17.13 -11.17
N ILE A 102 1.78 17.85 -10.35
CA ILE A 102 0.29 17.86 -10.43
C ILE A 102 -0.19 18.42 -11.77
N VAL A 103 0.44 19.48 -12.27
CA VAL A 103 0.10 20.07 -13.58
C VAL A 103 0.43 19.08 -14.69
N THR A 104 1.60 18.45 -14.64
CA THR A 104 2.03 17.44 -15.61
C THR A 104 1.12 16.23 -15.63
N ASP A 105 0.57 15.83 -14.48
CA ASP A 105 -0.41 14.75 -14.39
C ASP A 105 -1.72 15.05 -15.10
N ARG A 106 -2.13 16.32 -15.18
CA ARG A 106 -3.35 16.75 -15.89
C ARG A 106 -3.13 16.96 -17.38
N VAL A 107 -2.01 17.59 -17.75
CA VAL A 107 -1.71 17.95 -19.15
C VAL A 107 -1.17 16.75 -19.92
N GLY A 108 -0.48 15.81 -19.27
CA GLY A 108 0.19 14.66 -19.88
C GLY A 108 1.64 14.98 -20.26
N GLY A 109 2.54 14.01 -20.06
CA GLY A 109 3.99 14.19 -20.14
C GLY A 109 4.48 14.67 -21.52
N ALA A 110 3.97 14.09 -22.61
CA ALA A 110 4.40 14.42 -23.96
C ALA A 110 4.10 15.88 -24.38
N ARG A 111 3.03 16.48 -23.87
CA ARG A 111 2.72 17.89 -24.15
C ARG A 111 3.51 18.82 -23.24
N MET A 112 3.67 18.45 -21.97
CA MET A 112 4.43 19.26 -21.01
C MET A 112 5.90 19.39 -21.37
N ILE A 113 6.53 18.36 -21.92
CA ILE A 113 7.94 18.43 -22.33
C ILE A 113 8.15 19.44 -23.47
N VAL A 114 7.19 19.58 -24.40
CA VAL A 114 7.25 20.57 -25.49
C VAL A 114 7.09 21.99 -24.93
N TYR A 115 6.07 22.22 -24.11
CA TYR A 115 5.85 23.55 -23.50
C TYR A 115 7.01 23.94 -22.57
N GLY A 116 7.50 22.99 -21.77
CA GLY A 116 8.62 23.18 -20.86
C GLY A 116 9.90 23.55 -21.61
N ASN A 117 10.27 22.83 -22.68
CA ASN A 117 11.45 23.15 -23.47
C ASN A 117 11.34 24.48 -24.21
N ALA A 118 10.15 24.89 -24.65
CA ALA A 118 9.92 26.21 -25.23
C ALA A 118 10.21 27.32 -24.19
N VAL A 119 9.67 27.19 -22.97
CA VAL A 119 9.94 28.14 -21.87
C VAL A 119 11.42 28.13 -21.46
N TYR A 120 12.03 26.94 -21.38
CA TYR A 120 13.46 26.79 -21.09
C TYR A 120 14.32 27.55 -22.12
N THR A 121 13.95 27.46 -23.40
CA THR A 121 14.66 28.13 -24.49
C THR A 121 14.54 29.64 -24.39
N ILE A 122 13.33 30.17 -24.11
CA ILE A 122 13.12 31.59 -23.85
C ILE A 122 14.02 32.06 -22.70
N GLY A 123 14.03 31.33 -21.58
CA GLY A 123 14.91 31.62 -20.44
C GLY A 123 16.39 31.59 -20.83
N SER A 124 16.83 30.61 -21.62
CA SER A 124 18.23 30.51 -22.08
C SER A 124 18.65 31.66 -22.99
N ILE A 125 17.74 32.16 -23.84
CA ILE A 125 17.98 33.36 -24.66
C ILE A 125 18.15 34.58 -23.76
N LEU A 126 17.31 34.73 -22.73
CA LEU A 126 17.44 35.83 -21.77
C LEU A 126 18.75 35.75 -20.99
N VAL A 127 19.19 34.55 -20.57
CA VAL A 127 20.50 34.35 -19.92
C VAL A 127 21.64 34.69 -20.87
N ALA A 128 21.60 34.23 -22.12
CA ALA A 128 22.61 34.57 -23.12
C ALA A 128 22.67 36.09 -23.38
N ALA A 129 21.52 36.73 -23.57
CA ALA A 129 21.42 38.18 -23.68
C ALA A 129 22.00 38.89 -22.44
N ALA A 130 21.68 38.42 -21.23
CA ALA A 130 22.20 38.97 -19.99
C ALA A 130 23.73 38.90 -19.88
N THR A 131 24.36 37.83 -20.38
CA THR A 131 25.83 37.73 -20.46
C THR A 131 26.41 38.67 -21.50
N THR A 132 25.67 38.98 -22.56
CA THR A 132 26.10 39.91 -23.61
C THR A 132 26.09 41.35 -23.10
N VAL A 133 25.06 41.74 -22.34
CA VAL A 133 24.97 43.06 -21.68
C VAL A 133 25.69 43.13 -20.33
N ARG A 134 26.34 42.04 -19.91
CA ARG A 134 27.07 41.89 -18.64
C ARG A 134 26.27 42.32 -17.39
N SER A 135 24.98 41.96 -17.31
CA SER A 135 24.10 42.36 -16.21
C SER A 135 23.71 41.18 -15.32
N PHE A 136 24.19 41.19 -14.06
CA PHE A 136 23.86 40.17 -13.06
C PHE A 136 22.35 40.09 -12.76
N LYS A 137 21.70 41.23 -12.53
CA LYS A 137 20.26 41.27 -12.21
C LYS A 137 19.41 40.70 -13.36
N PHE A 138 19.79 41.01 -14.60
CA PHE A 138 19.10 40.46 -15.76
C PHE A 138 19.35 38.95 -15.89
N MET A 139 20.56 38.49 -15.59
CA MET A 139 20.90 37.06 -15.61
C MET A 139 20.09 36.26 -14.57
N VAL A 140 19.87 36.81 -13.38
CA VAL A 140 18.99 36.20 -12.35
C VAL A 140 17.55 36.09 -12.87
N GLY A 141 16.99 37.15 -13.47
CA GLY A 141 15.65 37.10 -14.05
C GLY A 141 15.51 36.08 -15.18
N GLY A 142 16.51 36.00 -16.07
CA GLY A 142 16.57 34.99 -17.13
C GLY A 142 16.63 33.56 -16.59
N ARG A 143 17.39 33.33 -15.50
CA ARG A 143 17.45 32.03 -14.83
C ARG A 143 16.13 31.60 -14.23
N ILE A 144 15.41 32.50 -13.55
CA ILE A 144 14.10 32.18 -12.99
C ILE A 144 13.15 31.70 -14.09
N ILE A 145 13.13 32.36 -15.25
CA ILE A 145 12.33 31.95 -16.41
C ILE A 145 12.78 30.59 -16.94
N LEU A 146 14.09 30.38 -17.08
CA LEU A 146 14.68 29.10 -17.49
C LEU A 146 14.27 27.96 -16.54
N SER A 147 14.28 28.20 -15.22
CA SER A 147 13.91 27.21 -14.20
C SER A 147 12.46 26.76 -14.31
N PHE A 148 11.51 27.61 -14.70
CA PHE A 148 10.13 27.17 -14.95
C PHE A 148 10.07 26.11 -16.05
N GLY A 149 10.84 26.32 -17.13
CA GLY A 149 10.97 25.34 -18.20
C GLY A 149 11.62 24.05 -17.71
N ASP A 150 12.70 24.17 -16.93
CA ASP A 150 13.46 23.04 -16.39
C ASP A 150 12.56 22.14 -15.53
N ILE A 151 11.84 22.72 -14.58
CA ILE A 151 10.88 22.02 -13.70
C ILE A 151 9.82 21.27 -14.50
N ALA A 152 9.25 21.91 -15.53
CA ALA A 152 8.26 21.28 -16.40
C ALA A 152 8.85 20.12 -17.19
N THR A 153 10.08 20.26 -17.71
CA THR A 153 10.75 19.22 -18.48
C THR A 153 11.18 18.04 -17.61
N GLN A 154 11.76 18.27 -16.43
CA GLN A 154 12.19 17.22 -15.51
C GLN A 154 11.00 16.35 -15.04
N THR A 155 9.90 16.99 -14.64
CA THR A 155 8.69 16.26 -14.21
C THR A 155 8.08 15.45 -15.36
N ALA A 156 8.07 15.99 -16.57
CA ALA A 156 7.58 15.30 -17.76
C ALA A 156 8.51 14.15 -18.19
N GLN A 157 9.83 14.35 -18.21
CA GLN A 157 10.82 13.33 -18.60
C GLN A 157 10.72 12.09 -17.73
N TYR A 158 10.66 12.26 -16.41
CA TYR A 158 10.57 11.13 -15.48
C TYR A 158 9.28 10.33 -15.66
N LYS A 159 8.17 11.04 -15.91
CA LYS A 159 6.87 10.42 -16.19
C LYS A 159 6.85 9.68 -17.53
N MET A 160 7.45 10.27 -18.56
CA MET A 160 7.55 9.63 -19.86
C MET A 160 8.44 8.39 -19.77
N PHE A 161 9.59 8.49 -19.14
CA PHE A 161 10.50 7.36 -18.93
C PHE A 161 9.80 6.18 -18.21
N SER A 162 9.12 6.44 -17.10
CA SER A 162 8.37 5.41 -16.37
C SER A 162 7.18 4.82 -17.15
N SER A 163 6.59 5.57 -18.09
CA SER A 163 5.54 5.01 -18.96
C SER A 163 6.08 4.06 -20.03
N TRP A 164 7.31 4.28 -20.52
CA TRP A 164 7.91 3.49 -21.62
C TRP A 164 8.62 2.23 -21.14
N PHE A 165 9.02 2.17 -19.86
CA PHE A 165 9.73 1.02 -19.27
C PHE A 165 8.99 0.51 -18.03
N ALA A 166 8.53 -0.74 -18.12
CA ALA A 166 7.80 -1.38 -17.04
C ALA A 166 8.70 -1.61 -15.79
N PRO A 167 8.17 -1.49 -14.57
CA PRO A 167 8.93 -1.66 -13.33
C PRO A 167 9.50 -3.07 -13.11
N SER A 168 8.88 -4.09 -13.69
CA SER A 168 9.05 -5.50 -13.31
C SER A 168 10.32 -6.20 -13.84
N ASN A 169 11.05 -5.60 -14.79
CA ASN A 169 12.28 -6.17 -15.34
C ASN A 169 13.29 -5.07 -15.76
N GLY A 170 14.23 -4.73 -14.87
CA GLY A 170 15.40 -3.92 -15.25
C GLY A 170 15.25 -2.40 -15.08
N PHE A 171 14.48 -1.94 -14.09
CA PHE A 171 14.32 -0.50 -13.89
C PHE A 171 15.63 0.20 -13.48
N ALA A 172 16.42 -0.36 -12.57
CA ALA A 172 17.65 0.30 -12.11
C ALA A 172 18.71 0.36 -13.22
N SER A 173 18.75 -0.64 -14.10
CA SER A 173 19.61 -0.65 -15.30
C SER A 173 19.14 0.35 -16.35
N THR A 174 17.84 0.45 -16.61
CA THR A 174 17.31 1.47 -17.55
C THR A 174 17.58 2.89 -17.01
N LEU A 175 17.29 3.12 -15.73
CA LEU A 175 17.60 4.39 -15.05
C LEU A 175 19.10 4.68 -15.05
N GLY A 176 19.93 3.66 -14.82
CA GLY A 176 21.39 3.80 -14.85
C GLY A 176 21.91 4.22 -16.23
N PHE A 177 21.30 3.72 -17.31
CA PHE A 177 21.62 4.13 -18.68
C PHE A 177 21.20 5.58 -18.96
N GLU A 178 20.00 5.97 -18.53
CA GLU A 178 19.50 7.35 -18.64
C GLU A 178 20.42 8.35 -17.91
N LEU A 179 20.77 8.04 -16.66
CA LEU A 179 21.70 8.86 -15.88
C LEU A 179 23.09 8.94 -16.52
N ALA A 180 23.57 7.87 -17.15
CA ALA A 180 24.86 7.87 -17.85
C ALA A 180 24.87 8.80 -19.05
N ILE A 181 23.77 8.85 -19.82
CA ILE A 181 23.61 9.81 -20.92
C ILE A 181 23.64 11.24 -20.39
N GLY A 182 23.00 11.49 -19.24
CA GLY A 182 23.10 12.77 -18.56
C GLY A 182 24.53 13.11 -18.13
N LYS A 183 25.29 12.13 -17.63
CA LYS A 183 26.71 12.31 -17.26
C LYS A 183 27.56 12.70 -18.46
N ILE A 184 27.42 12.03 -19.62
CA ILE A 184 28.20 12.40 -20.80
C ILE A 184 27.80 13.79 -21.35
N GLY A 185 26.51 14.15 -21.29
CA GLY A 185 26.06 15.51 -21.62
C GLY A 185 26.74 16.56 -20.75
N GLY A 186 26.70 16.37 -19.43
CA GLY A 186 27.37 17.26 -18.47
C GLY A 186 28.89 17.32 -18.65
N PHE A 187 29.54 16.19 -18.98
CA PHE A 187 30.98 16.13 -19.30
C PHE A 187 31.32 17.01 -20.50
N VAL A 188 30.58 16.84 -21.61
CA VAL A 188 30.80 17.65 -22.82
C VAL A 188 30.55 19.12 -22.53
N GLY A 189 29.48 19.46 -21.80
CA GLY A 189 29.20 20.85 -21.41
C GLY A 189 30.33 21.47 -20.58
N LYS A 190 30.81 20.75 -19.55
CA LYS A 190 31.85 21.26 -18.65
C LYS A 190 33.22 21.39 -19.32
N SER A 191 33.60 20.41 -20.15
CA SER A 191 34.89 20.39 -20.85
C SER A 191 34.95 21.40 -22.01
N THR A 192 33.83 21.62 -22.71
CA THR A 192 33.80 22.53 -23.88
C THR A 192 33.57 23.99 -23.52
N ALA A 193 32.97 24.32 -22.37
CA ALA A 193 32.62 25.69 -22.02
C ALA A 193 33.81 26.67 -22.05
N ASN A 194 34.93 26.33 -21.40
CA ASN A 194 36.14 27.17 -21.40
C ASN A 194 36.82 27.25 -22.77
N ILE A 195 36.71 26.20 -23.60
CA ILE A 195 37.26 26.17 -24.96
C ILE A 195 36.47 27.12 -25.86
N ILE A 196 35.13 27.07 -25.80
CA ILE A 196 34.24 27.95 -26.56
C ILE A 196 34.51 29.40 -26.20
N ALA A 197 34.58 29.73 -24.89
CA ALA A 197 34.88 31.09 -24.44
C ALA A 197 36.21 31.61 -24.99
N LYS A 198 37.26 30.78 -24.97
CA LYS A 198 38.59 31.17 -25.45
C LYS A 198 38.65 31.33 -26.98
N ASN A 199 38.08 30.39 -27.73
CA ASN A 199 38.14 30.40 -29.19
C ASN A 199 37.28 31.50 -29.82
N THR A 200 36.15 31.85 -29.20
CA THR A 200 35.26 32.93 -29.67
C THR A 200 35.67 34.31 -29.15
N GLY A 201 36.59 34.38 -28.19
CA GLY A 201 37.04 35.61 -27.56
C GLY A 201 36.02 36.27 -26.61
N ASN A 202 34.83 35.72 -26.46
CA ASN A 202 33.80 36.25 -25.56
C ASN A 202 33.03 35.11 -24.88
N PHE A 203 32.98 35.13 -23.54
CA PHE A 203 32.28 34.12 -22.75
C PHE A 203 30.77 34.06 -22.99
N ALA A 204 30.15 35.15 -23.49
CA ALA A 204 28.73 35.18 -23.84
C ALA A 204 28.37 34.12 -24.90
N TRP A 205 29.30 33.79 -25.80
CA TRP A 205 29.08 32.76 -26.82
C TRP A 205 28.89 31.35 -26.25
N VAL A 206 29.38 31.09 -25.03
CA VAL A 206 29.11 29.82 -24.33
C VAL A 206 27.62 29.68 -24.02
N PHE A 207 26.98 30.78 -23.58
CA PHE A 207 25.55 30.80 -23.29
C PHE A 207 24.70 30.84 -24.56
N TRP A 208 25.15 31.52 -25.62
CA TRP A 208 24.52 31.40 -26.95
C TRP A 208 24.62 29.97 -27.52
N THR A 209 25.70 29.25 -27.25
CA THR A 209 25.81 27.82 -27.59
C THR A 209 24.78 26.98 -26.84
N SER A 210 24.44 27.33 -25.59
CA SER A 210 23.31 26.73 -24.86
C SER A 210 21.99 26.96 -25.57
N VAL A 211 21.75 28.14 -26.14
CA VAL A 211 20.54 28.39 -26.95
C VAL A 211 20.47 27.44 -28.14
N PHE A 212 21.56 27.26 -28.90
CA PHE A 212 21.59 26.30 -30.01
C PHE A 212 21.38 24.85 -29.55
N MET A 213 21.96 24.46 -28.42
CA MET A 213 21.71 23.16 -27.81
C MET A 213 20.23 22.99 -27.43
N ASN A 214 19.58 24.03 -26.91
CA ASN A 214 18.17 24.01 -26.56
C ASN A 214 17.24 23.99 -27.79
N LEU A 215 17.65 24.59 -28.90
CA LEU A 215 16.94 24.44 -30.18
C LEU A 215 17.04 23.00 -30.70
N PHE A 216 18.21 22.37 -30.56
CA PHE A 216 18.38 20.94 -30.85
C PHE A 216 17.48 20.06 -29.96
N THR A 217 17.43 20.31 -28.64
CA THR A 217 16.54 19.54 -27.75
C THR A 217 15.07 19.80 -28.05
N ASN A 218 14.67 21.01 -28.43
CA ASN A 218 13.31 21.30 -28.90
C ASN A 218 12.95 20.49 -30.15
N ALA A 219 13.86 20.42 -31.14
CA ALA A 219 13.64 19.64 -32.35
C ALA A 219 13.47 18.15 -32.02
N ALA A 220 14.36 17.59 -31.18
CA ALA A 220 14.25 16.22 -30.70
C ALA A 220 12.95 15.96 -29.93
N THR A 221 12.51 16.93 -29.11
CA THR A 221 11.27 16.85 -28.32
C THR A 221 10.03 16.93 -29.21
N CYS A 222 10.03 17.80 -30.22
CA CYS A 222 8.94 17.89 -31.20
C CYS A 222 8.81 16.59 -31.98
N PHE A 223 9.93 16.04 -32.46
CA PHE A 223 9.95 14.76 -33.14
C PHE A 223 9.47 13.64 -32.22
N PHE A 224 9.90 13.62 -30.96
CA PHE A 224 9.43 12.66 -29.97
C PHE A 224 7.94 12.79 -29.69
N TRP A 225 7.39 14.01 -29.62
CA TRP A 225 5.96 14.23 -29.45
C TRP A 225 5.15 13.70 -30.64
N VAL A 226 5.60 13.97 -31.87
CA VAL A 226 4.98 13.43 -33.10
C VAL A 226 5.06 11.91 -33.11
N PHE A 227 6.23 11.34 -32.79
CA PHE A 227 6.47 9.91 -32.72
C PHE A 227 5.61 9.23 -31.64
N ASN A 228 5.51 9.83 -30.45
CA ASN A 228 4.67 9.32 -29.37
C ASN A 228 3.19 9.33 -29.79
N ARG A 229 2.71 10.41 -30.43
CA ARG A 229 1.35 10.48 -30.98
C ARG A 229 1.09 9.46 -32.09
N TYR A 230 2.09 9.18 -32.93
CA TYR A 230 2.02 8.11 -33.92
C TYR A 230 1.90 6.75 -33.24
N CYS A 231 2.70 6.49 -32.21
CA CYS A 231 2.70 5.24 -31.47
C CYS A 231 1.38 5.01 -30.71
N ASP A 232 0.84 6.03 -30.04
CA ASP A 232 -0.43 5.94 -29.31
C ASP A 232 -1.63 5.65 -30.25
N ARG A 233 -1.53 6.05 -31.53
CA ARG A 233 -2.55 5.76 -32.54
C ARG A 233 -2.46 4.32 -33.06
N HIS A 234 -1.25 3.80 -33.25
CA HIS A 234 -1.01 2.52 -33.94
C HIS A 234 -0.78 1.32 -33.01
N TYR A 235 -0.38 1.56 -31.75
CA TYR A 235 -0.08 0.51 -30.78
C TYR A 235 -1.01 0.59 -29.56
N ARG A 236 -1.23 -0.55 -28.89
CA ARG A 236 -2.04 -0.63 -27.67
C ARG A 236 -1.34 0.11 -26.50
N GLY A 237 -2.13 0.62 -25.55
CA GLY A 237 -1.62 1.27 -24.33
C GLY A 237 -0.63 0.40 -23.57
N ARG A 238 0.36 1.03 -22.93
CA ARG A 238 1.49 0.37 -22.28
C ARG A 238 1.03 -0.32 -20.98
N GLU A 239 0.68 -1.60 -21.07
CA GLU A 239 0.36 -2.46 -19.92
C GLU A 239 1.65 -3.04 -19.32
N ASP A 240 1.76 -3.04 -17.98
CA ASP A 240 2.83 -3.77 -17.29
C ASP A 240 2.48 -5.27 -17.23
N THR A 241 3.25 -6.08 -17.96
CA THR A 241 3.07 -7.53 -18.09
C THR A 241 3.03 -8.28 -16.76
N ALA A 242 3.58 -7.72 -15.68
CA ALA A 242 3.64 -8.38 -14.37
C ALA A 242 2.50 -8.01 -13.41
N THR A 243 1.89 -6.84 -13.57
CA THR A 243 0.84 -6.32 -12.65
C THR A 243 -0.51 -6.16 -13.33
N GLN A 244 -0.57 -6.33 -14.67
CA GLN A 244 -1.74 -6.04 -15.51
C GLN A 244 -2.28 -4.60 -15.35
N GLU A 245 -1.53 -3.70 -14.71
CA GLU A 245 -1.90 -2.29 -14.58
C GLU A 245 -1.59 -1.54 -15.89
N THR A 246 -2.56 -0.76 -16.37
CA THR A 246 -2.31 0.21 -17.44
C THR A 246 -1.42 1.33 -16.90
N LEU A 247 -0.24 1.56 -17.49
CA LEU A 247 0.64 2.66 -17.12
C LEU A 247 -0.01 3.99 -17.55
N THR A 248 -0.87 4.55 -16.70
CA THR A 248 -1.64 5.74 -17.03
C THR A 248 -0.81 7.01 -16.94
N GLU A 249 -0.74 7.75 -18.05
CA GLU A 249 -0.15 9.11 -18.08
C GLU A 249 -0.96 10.14 -17.25
N ARG A 250 -2.13 9.80 -16.70
CA ARG A 250 -3.02 10.72 -15.97
C ARG A 250 -3.57 10.08 -14.69
N ASN A 251 -3.20 10.64 -13.54
CA ASN A 251 -3.81 10.29 -12.25
C ASN A 251 -4.66 11.46 -11.76
N LYS A 252 -5.90 11.18 -11.31
CA LYS A 252 -6.87 12.22 -10.91
C LYS A 252 -6.93 12.50 -9.41
N LYS A 253 -6.40 11.64 -8.53
CA LYS A 253 -6.51 11.79 -7.08
C LYS A 253 -5.12 11.87 -6.44
N PHE A 254 -4.86 12.96 -5.71
CA PHE A 254 -3.61 13.21 -4.99
C PHE A 254 -3.79 12.77 -3.53
N GLU A 255 -2.96 11.85 -3.07
CA GLU A 255 -3.12 11.18 -1.77
C GLU A 255 -2.05 11.62 -0.77
N ILE A 256 -2.06 12.90 -0.37
CA ILE A 256 -1.09 13.51 0.58
C ILE A 256 -0.96 12.70 1.88
N ARG A 257 -2.07 12.14 2.36
CA ARG A 257 -2.11 11.34 3.58
C ARG A 257 -1.17 10.14 3.54
N LYS A 258 -0.97 9.52 2.36
CA LYS A 258 -0.06 8.39 2.16
C LYS A 258 1.43 8.79 2.20
N MET A 259 1.74 10.08 2.03
CA MET A 259 3.12 10.61 2.11
C MET A 259 3.61 10.72 3.55
N PHE A 260 2.75 11.12 4.48
CA PHE A 260 3.10 11.19 5.91
C PHE A 260 3.13 9.82 6.57
N GLN A 261 2.64 8.79 5.88
CA GLN A 261 2.68 7.41 6.34
C GLN A 261 3.97 6.70 5.90
N LEU A 262 4.88 7.31 5.12
CA LEU A 262 6.04 6.58 4.60
C LEU A 262 6.97 6.04 5.70
N PRO A 263 7.52 4.82 5.52
CA PRO A 263 8.31 4.15 6.55
C PRO A 263 9.57 4.92 6.90
N TRP A 264 10.08 4.71 8.10
CA TRP A 264 11.35 5.32 8.54
C TRP A 264 12.54 4.99 7.63
N MET A 265 12.53 3.84 6.95
CA MET A 265 13.54 3.46 5.94
C MET A 265 13.65 4.51 4.83
N PHE A 266 12.50 5.00 4.34
CA PHE A 266 12.44 6.03 3.31
C PHE A 266 13.11 7.31 3.80
N TRP A 267 12.79 7.75 5.02
CA TRP A 267 13.39 8.93 5.63
C TRP A 267 14.89 8.79 5.85
N ALA A 268 15.39 7.60 6.19
CA ALA A 268 16.82 7.34 6.34
C ALA A 268 17.57 7.42 4.99
N VAL A 269 16.99 6.88 3.91
CA VAL A 269 17.53 7.05 2.54
C VAL A 269 17.48 8.52 2.10
N LEU A 270 16.40 9.25 2.45
CA LEU A 270 16.28 10.67 2.19
C LEU A 270 17.35 11.49 2.93
N ALA A 271 17.61 11.18 4.19
CA ALA A 271 18.65 11.83 4.98
C ALA A 271 20.03 11.61 4.33
N PHE A 272 20.35 10.38 3.91
CA PHE A 272 21.58 10.12 3.16
C PHE A 272 21.63 10.95 1.86
N SER A 273 20.55 10.94 1.08
CA SER A 273 20.44 11.72 -0.17
C SER A 273 20.70 13.20 0.05
N MET A 274 20.15 13.77 1.13
CA MET A 274 20.29 15.19 1.47
C MET A 274 21.75 15.60 1.63
N PHE A 275 22.52 14.86 2.43
CA PHE A 275 23.94 15.16 2.64
C PHE A 275 24.78 14.83 1.40
N GLN A 276 24.58 13.63 0.83
CA GLN A 276 25.36 13.17 -0.32
C GLN A 276 25.19 14.08 -1.54
N THR A 277 23.94 14.40 -1.90
CA THR A 277 23.65 15.19 -3.11
C THR A 277 24.08 16.64 -2.94
N SER A 278 23.88 17.22 -1.76
CA SER A 278 24.31 18.61 -1.49
C SER A 278 25.82 18.75 -1.53
N THR A 279 26.57 17.82 -0.91
CA THR A 279 28.04 17.80 -1.04
C THR A 279 28.45 17.66 -2.49
N ALA A 280 27.81 16.76 -3.24
CA ALA A 280 28.15 16.52 -4.64
C ALA A 280 27.88 17.75 -5.52
N SER A 281 26.73 18.40 -5.34
CA SER A 281 26.31 19.58 -6.11
C SER A 281 27.25 20.77 -5.86
N VAL A 282 27.43 21.14 -4.59
CA VAL A 282 28.23 22.31 -4.22
C VAL A 282 29.71 22.10 -4.53
N PHE A 283 30.25 20.90 -4.31
CA PHE A 283 31.61 20.58 -4.74
C PHE A 283 31.75 20.64 -6.26
N SER A 284 30.84 20.03 -7.03
CA SER A 284 30.90 20.00 -8.49
C SER A 284 30.81 21.39 -9.14
N SER A 285 29.99 22.29 -8.57
CA SER A 285 29.86 23.68 -8.99
C SER A 285 31.15 24.49 -8.77
N ASN A 286 31.89 24.15 -7.71
CA ASN A 286 33.15 24.82 -7.35
C ASN A 286 34.41 24.11 -7.86
N ALA A 287 34.29 22.88 -8.39
CA ALA A 287 35.41 22.01 -8.68
C ALA A 287 36.37 22.55 -9.74
N THR A 288 35.87 23.28 -10.75
CA THR A 288 36.72 23.86 -11.81
C THR A 288 37.62 24.95 -11.25
N GLU A 289 37.06 25.94 -10.55
CA GLU A 289 37.83 27.03 -9.94
C GLU A 289 38.78 26.50 -8.84
N LEU A 290 38.35 25.50 -8.06
CA LEU A 290 39.22 24.83 -7.10
C LEU A 290 40.41 24.13 -7.79
N ALA A 291 40.18 23.48 -8.94
CA ALA A 291 41.24 22.85 -9.72
C ALA A 291 42.21 23.89 -10.32
N GLU A 292 41.70 25.02 -10.84
CA GLU A 292 42.55 26.14 -11.30
C GLU A 292 43.52 26.58 -10.18
N LYS A 293 43.00 26.79 -8.96
CA LYS A 293 43.78 27.28 -7.82
C LYS A 293 44.75 26.25 -7.25
N ARG A 294 44.34 24.98 -7.10
CA ARG A 294 45.15 23.92 -6.46
C ARG A 294 46.21 23.31 -7.37
N PHE A 295 45.92 23.20 -8.67
CA PHE A 295 46.88 22.68 -9.65
C PHE A 295 47.68 23.79 -10.33
N ASN A 296 47.30 25.05 -10.13
CA ASN A 296 47.88 26.21 -10.81
C ASN A 296 47.87 26.02 -12.34
N VAL A 297 46.71 25.61 -12.86
CA VAL A 297 46.49 25.34 -14.29
C VAL A 297 45.46 26.31 -14.86
N ASP A 298 45.44 26.43 -16.18
CA ASP A 298 44.45 27.23 -16.88
C ASP A 298 43.04 26.63 -16.80
N ALA A 299 42.03 27.46 -17.03
CA ALA A 299 40.61 27.10 -16.94
C ALA A 299 40.21 25.94 -17.86
N ILE A 300 40.91 25.75 -19.01
CA ILE A 300 40.62 24.63 -19.91
C ILE A 300 41.08 23.32 -19.27
N LYS A 301 42.35 23.22 -18.83
CA LYS A 301 42.86 22.02 -18.13
C LYS A 301 42.08 21.73 -16.85
N ALA A 302 41.74 22.75 -16.07
CA ALA A 302 40.92 22.60 -14.87
C ALA A 302 39.51 22.06 -15.18
N GLY A 303 38.91 22.49 -16.30
CA GLY A 303 37.63 21.97 -16.80
C GLY A 303 37.69 20.47 -17.11
N TRP A 304 38.77 20.00 -17.74
CA TRP A 304 38.99 18.57 -17.99
C TRP A 304 39.14 17.77 -16.69
N TYR A 305 39.90 18.27 -15.72
CA TYR A 305 40.07 17.61 -14.42
C TYR A 305 38.76 17.52 -13.63
N SER A 306 37.97 18.60 -13.61
CA SER A 306 36.72 18.65 -12.86
C SER A 306 35.56 17.93 -13.56
N ALA A 307 35.69 17.60 -14.85
CA ALA A 307 34.75 16.81 -15.63
C ALA A 307 34.99 15.29 -15.51
N LEU A 308 36.11 14.87 -14.90
CA LEU A 308 36.45 13.45 -14.69
C LEU A 308 35.32 12.66 -13.99
N ALA A 309 34.63 13.29 -13.04
CA ALA A 309 33.50 12.69 -12.33
C ALA A 309 32.30 12.37 -13.24
N GLN A 310 32.10 13.18 -14.28
CA GLN A 310 31.04 12.94 -15.27
C GLN A 310 31.48 11.85 -16.25
N TYR A 311 32.74 11.87 -16.69
CA TYR A 311 33.29 10.84 -17.56
C TYR A 311 33.28 9.45 -16.91
N ALA A 312 33.75 9.32 -15.66
CA ALA A 312 33.71 8.06 -14.92
C ALA A 312 32.27 7.57 -14.72
N GLY A 313 31.34 8.49 -14.45
CA GLY A 313 29.92 8.18 -14.27
C GLY A 313 29.27 7.56 -15.51
N PHE A 314 29.65 7.96 -16.71
CA PHE A 314 29.10 7.37 -17.95
C PHE A 314 29.29 5.84 -18.01
N PHE A 315 30.45 5.34 -17.57
CA PHE A 315 30.74 3.90 -17.56
C PHE A 315 30.27 3.21 -16.29
N LEU A 316 30.44 3.84 -15.13
CA LEU A 316 30.16 3.20 -13.84
C LEU A 316 28.67 3.14 -13.50
N VAL A 317 27.89 4.16 -13.88
CA VAL A 317 26.47 4.27 -13.51
C VAL A 317 25.61 3.16 -14.15
N PRO A 318 25.76 2.80 -15.44
CA PRO A 318 25.03 1.69 -16.05
C PRO A 318 25.42 0.33 -15.45
N CYS A 319 26.73 0.10 -15.26
CA CYS A 319 27.24 -1.12 -14.62
C CYS A 319 26.66 -1.29 -13.21
N LEU A 320 26.55 -0.19 -12.47
CA LEU A 320 25.92 -0.20 -11.15
C LEU A 320 24.42 -0.47 -11.20
N GLY A 321 23.71 0.10 -12.19
CA GLY A 321 22.28 -0.18 -12.39
C GLY A 321 22.03 -1.67 -12.62
N VAL A 322 22.83 -2.31 -13.47
CA VAL A 322 22.79 -3.78 -13.69
C VAL A 322 23.15 -4.53 -12.41
N PHE A 323 24.20 -4.11 -11.69
CA PHE A 323 24.60 -4.73 -10.42
C PHE A 323 23.45 -4.70 -9.39
N ILE A 324 22.78 -3.58 -9.21
CA ILE A 324 21.66 -3.44 -8.25
C ILE A 324 20.45 -4.28 -8.66
N ASP A 325 20.16 -4.35 -9.96
CA ASP A 325 19.07 -5.18 -10.48
C ASP A 325 19.34 -6.68 -10.26
N VAL A 326 20.58 -7.14 -10.47
CA VAL A 326 20.95 -8.56 -10.35
C VAL A 326 21.20 -8.97 -8.90
N LEU A 327 22.08 -8.25 -8.21
CA LEU A 327 22.61 -8.64 -6.90
C LEU A 327 21.90 -7.93 -5.74
N GLY A 328 21.35 -6.73 -5.94
CA GLY A 328 20.82 -5.92 -4.83
C GLY A 328 21.93 -5.21 -4.04
N HIS A 329 21.90 -5.32 -2.71
CA HIS A 329 22.91 -4.71 -1.80
C HIS A 329 23.00 -3.17 -1.81
N ARG A 330 21.86 -2.48 -1.85
CA ARG A 330 21.81 -1.00 -1.92
C ARG A 330 22.48 -0.35 -0.72
N ALA A 331 22.25 -0.87 0.49
CA ALA A 331 22.84 -0.30 1.70
C ALA A 331 24.38 -0.37 1.66
N SER A 332 24.95 -1.48 1.18
CA SER A 332 26.41 -1.60 0.96
C SER A 332 26.91 -0.59 -0.07
N VAL A 333 26.21 -0.43 -1.20
CA VAL A 333 26.61 0.56 -2.23
C VAL A 333 26.54 1.99 -1.69
N LEU A 334 25.49 2.33 -0.93
CA LEU A 334 25.36 3.65 -0.28
C LEU A 334 26.48 3.88 0.75
N CYS A 335 26.91 2.85 1.49
CA CYS A 335 28.04 2.90 2.39
C CYS A 335 29.37 3.15 1.65
N VAL A 336 29.65 2.40 0.59
CA VAL A 336 30.85 2.61 -0.25
C VAL A 336 30.85 4.01 -0.86
N CYS A 337 29.69 4.50 -1.31
CA CYS A 337 29.52 5.87 -1.79
C CYS A 337 29.83 6.91 -0.69
N GLY A 338 29.25 6.75 0.50
CA GLY A 338 29.42 7.67 1.62
C GLY A 338 30.87 7.73 2.12
N LEU A 339 31.49 6.56 2.31
CA LEU A 339 32.90 6.46 2.69
C LEU A 339 33.83 6.98 1.61
N GLY A 340 33.56 6.70 0.34
CA GLY A 340 34.37 7.21 -0.78
C GLY A 340 34.32 8.75 -0.89
N ILE A 341 33.15 9.36 -0.70
CA ILE A 341 33.02 10.82 -0.65
C ILE A 341 33.74 11.38 0.58
N PHE A 342 33.63 10.74 1.74
CA PHE A 342 34.35 11.14 2.95
C PHE A 342 35.87 11.11 2.74
N ILE A 343 36.42 10.00 2.25
CA ILE A 343 37.86 9.86 1.96
C ILE A 343 38.32 10.93 0.97
N SER A 344 37.54 11.18 -0.08
CA SER A 344 37.84 12.25 -1.05
C SER A 344 37.88 13.63 -0.37
N MET A 345 36.88 13.98 0.43
CA MET A 345 36.84 15.30 1.10
C MET A 345 37.91 15.45 2.18
N VAL A 346 38.30 14.36 2.86
CA VAL A 346 39.47 14.33 3.75
C VAL A 346 40.74 14.65 2.96
N LEU A 347 40.94 14.01 1.80
CA LEU A 347 42.08 14.32 0.96
C LEU A 347 42.05 15.77 0.46
N VAL A 348 40.92 16.30 -0.02
CA VAL A 348 40.86 17.71 -0.45
C VAL A 348 41.19 18.67 0.70
N ASN A 349 40.79 18.32 1.93
CA ASN A 349 41.02 19.16 3.11
C ASN A 349 42.49 19.17 3.57
N PHE A 350 43.16 18.01 3.55
CA PHE A 350 44.51 17.86 4.10
C PHE A 350 45.62 17.80 3.05
N ALA A 351 45.32 17.45 1.80
CA ALA A 351 46.32 17.41 0.74
C ALA A 351 46.78 18.84 0.39
N THR A 352 48.06 19.09 0.57
CA THR A 352 48.75 20.30 0.13
C THR A 352 49.45 20.10 -1.22
N THR A 353 49.61 18.84 -1.65
CA THR A 353 50.26 18.47 -2.91
C THR A 353 49.26 18.33 -4.06
N SER A 354 49.72 18.61 -5.29
CA SER A 354 48.92 18.43 -6.50
C SER A 354 48.51 16.96 -6.70
N GLN A 355 49.40 16.01 -6.41
CA GLN A 355 49.10 14.57 -6.49
C GLN A 355 47.98 14.15 -5.54
N GLY A 356 48.00 14.64 -4.29
CA GLY A 356 46.93 14.35 -3.33
C GLY A 356 45.59 14.96 -3.73
N THR A 357 45.61 16.16 -4.32
CA THR A 357 44.40 16.78 -4.89
C THR A 357 43.87 15.96 -6.08
N ALA A 358 44.75 15.45 -6.96
CA ALA A 358 44.33 14.61 -8.09
C ALA A 358 43.72 13.29 -7.62
N ALA A 359 44.31 12.63 -6.63
CA ALA A 359 43.75 11.44 -6.00
C ALA A 359 42.35 11.72 -5.40
N ALA A 360 42.17 12.89 -4.79
CA ALA A 360 40.87 13.30 -4.25
C ALA A 360 39.79 13.44 -5.34
N PHE A 361 40.12 14.08 -6.48
CA PHE A 361 39.21 14.20 -7.62
C PHE A 361 38.91 12.83 -8.26
N GLY A 362 39.89 11.94 -8.35
CA GLY A 362 39.71 10.57 -8.86
C GLY A 362 38.79 9.74 -7.96
N MET A 363 38.99 9.75 -6.64
CA MET A 363 38.12 9.05 -5.70
C MET A 363 36.72 9.65 -5.66
N TYR A 364 36.61 10.98 -5.74
CA TYR A 364 35.31 11.66 -5.87
C TYR A 364 34.56 11.17 -7.10
N ALA A 365 35.23 11.07 -8.25
CA ALA A 365 34.64 10.64 -9.51
C ALA A 365 34.00 9.24 -9.43
N VAL A 366 34.68 8.30 -8.78
CA VAL A 366 34.16 6.94 -8.55
C VAL A 366 33.02 6.98 -7.53
N ALA A 367 33.24 7.60 -6.37
CA ALA A 367 32.28 7.58 -5.27
C ALA A 367 30.95 8.27 -5.62
N VAL A 368 31.00 9.44 -6.27
CA VAL A 368 29.79 10.19 -6.66
C VAL A 368 28.97 9.46 -7.72
N SER A 369 29.60 8.57 -8.50
CA SER A 369 28.91 7.75 -9.51
C SER A 369 28.04 6.66 -8.86
N LEU A 370 28.33 6.29 -7.62
CA LEU A 370 27.57 5.27 -6.89
C LEU A 370 26.28 5.79 -6.23
N GLY A 371 26.16 7.11 -6.05
CA GLY A 371 25.07 7.73 -5.30
C GLY A 371 23.71 7.72 -6.01
N PRO A 372 23.56 8.39 -7.17
CA PRO A 372 22.25 8.68 -7.76
C PRO A 372 21.38 7.44 -8.02
N THR A 373 21.89 6.42 -8.68
CA THR A 373 21.14 5.19 -8.98
C THR A 373 20.70 4.47 -7.71
N SER A 374 21.62 4.32 -6.74
CA SER A 374 21.37 3.64 -5.48
C SER A 374 20.35 4.37 -4.60
N ILE A 375 20.37 5.71 -4.60
CA ILE A 375 19.41 6.55 -3.88
C ILE A 375 18.01 6.39 -4.49
N ILE A 376 17.89 6.51 -5.81
CA ILE A 376 16.59 6.48 -6.48
C ILE A 376 15.94 5.10 -6.36
N ASP A 377 16.72 4.05 -6.58
CA ASP A 377 16.24 2.68 -6.41
C ASP A 377 15.99 2.35 -4.92
N GLY A 378 16.82 2.87 -4.01
CA GLY A 378 16.59 2.79 -2.56
C GLY A 378 15.26 3.42 -2.13
N ILE A 379 14.93 4.61 -2.63
CA ILE A 379 13.64 5.25 -2.40
C ILE A 379 12.52 4.34 -2.88
N ARG A 380 12.60 3.82 -4.11
CA ARG A 380 11.57 2.94 -4.65
C ARG A 380 11.32 1.70 -3.78
N THR A 381 12.39 1.03 -3.37
CA THR A 381 12.29 -0.19 -2.55
C THR A 381 11.78 0.02 -1.14
N THR A 382 11.84 1.26 -0.64
CA THR A 382 11.35 1.59 0.71
C THR A 382 9.90 2.07 0.71
N LEU A 383 9.26 2.27 -0.46
CA LEU A 383 7.86 2.72 -0.51
C LEU A 383 6.88 1.55 -0.40
N TRP A 384 5.88 1.71 0.48
CA TRP A 384 4.75 0.78 0.55
C TRP A 384 3.80 0.90 -0.63
N HIS A 385 3.59 2.12 -1.13
CA HIS A 385 2.72 2.39 -2.26
C HIS A 385 3.56 2.86 -3.44
N GLN A 386 3.71 2.02 -4.46
CA GLN A 386 4.44 2.39 -5.68
C GLN A 386 3.73 3.54 -6.42
N SER A 387 2.41 3.71 -6.22
CA SER A 387 1.62 4.81 -6.76
C SER A 387 2.06 6.21 -6.28
N VAL A 388 2.74 6.33 -5.12
CA VAL A 388 3.21 7.63 -4.59
C VAL A 388 4.68 7.92 -4.91
N PHE A 389 5.34 7.08 -5.71
CA PHE A 389 6.76 7.21 -6.04
C PHE A 389 7.12 8.57 -6.66
N GLY A 390 6.29 9.11 -7.56
CA GLY A 390 6.52 10.42 -8.17
C GLY A 390 6.54 11.56 -7.14
N THR A 391 5.61 11.54 -6.18
CA THR A 391 5.56 12.51 -5.07
C THR A 391 6.75 12.35 -4.13
N ALA A 392 7.11 11.11 -3.79
CA ALA A 392 8.26 10.80 -2.94
C ALA A 392 9.59 11.24 -3.57
N TYR A 393 9.75 11.05 -4.88
CA TYR A 393 10.90 11.54 -5.63
C TYR A 393 10.96 13.08 -5.66
N SER A 394 9.82 13.74 -5.87
CA SER A 394 9.72 15.20 -5.84
C SER A 394 10.08 15.77 -4.47
N LEU A 395 9.68 15.09 -3.39
CA LEU A 395 10.07 15.44 -2.02
C LEU A 395 11.59 15.34 -1.82
N LYS A 396 12.22 14.26 -2.32
CA LYS A 396 13.68 14.12 -2.30
C LYS A 396 14.38 15.28 -3.02
N VAL A 397 13.91 15.67 -4.21
CA VAL A 397 14.53 16.76 -4.97
C VAL A 397 14.36 18.09 -4.23
N THR A 398 13.16 18.37 -3.72
CA THR A 398 12.86 19.57 -2.93
C THR A 398 13.78 19.70 -1.71
N MET A 399 13.96 18.61 -0.95
CA MET A 399 14.81 18.60 0.24
C MET A 399 16.30 18.80 -0.11
N ASN A 400 16.78 18.14 -1.18
CA ASN A 400 18.15 18.29 -1.64
C ASN A 400 18.45 19.72 -2.14
N ASN A 401 17.51 20.35 -2.86
CA ASN A 401 17.66 21.71 -3.36
C ASN A 401 17.62 22.73 -2.22
N ALA A 402 16.71 22.57 -1.25
CA ALA A 402 16.68 23.39 -0.04
C ALA A 402 18.02 23.36 0.72
N MET A 403 18.60 22.17 0.89
CA MET A 403 19.92 22.03 1.52
C MET A 403 21.05 22.63 0.66
N SER A 404 20.99 22.46 -0.67
CA SER A 404 21.98 23.03 -1.60
C SER A 404 21.97 24.56 -1.61
N ILE A 405 20.80 25.20 -1.46
CA ILE A 405 20.68 26.66 -1.30
C ILE A 405 21.43 27.12 -0.04
N ILE A 406 21.14 26.50 1.11
CA ILE A 406 21.74 26.87 2.40
C ILE A 406 23.26 26.70 2.35
N ILE A 407 23.74 25.53 1.93
CA ILE A 407 25.18 25.23 1.87
C ILE A 407 25.87 26.06 0.79
N GLY A 408 25.24 26.27 -0.37
CA GLY A 408 25.79 27.07 -1.47
C GLY A 408 26.03 28.53 -1.06
N ILE A 409 25.09 29.15 -0.33
CA ILE A 409 25.24 30.51 0.19
C ILE A 409 26.33 30.57 1.27
N ILE A 410 26.31 29.64 2.24
CA ILE A 410 27.34 29.57 3.30
C ILE A 410 28.73 29.42 2.68
N THR A 411 28.89 28.50 1.74
CA THR A 411 30.19 28.25 1.10
C THR A 411 30.66 29.41 0.24
N GLY A 412 29.74 30.12 -0.44
CA GLY A 412 30.04 31.35 -1.17
C GLY A 412 30.50 32.49 -0.26
N ALA A 413 29.80 32.72 0.86
CA ALA A 413 30.19 33.71 1.86
C ALA A 413 31.55 33.40 2.51
N LEU A 414 31.81 32.11 2.77
CA LEU A 414 33.12 31.67 3.26
C LEU A 414 34.22 31.85 2.22
N GLN A 415 33.95 31.65 0.93
CA GLN A 415 34.93 31.89 -0.15
C GLN A 415 35.31 33.37 -0.24
N ASP A 416 34.32 34.26 -0.16
CA ASP A 416 34.55 35.71 -0.16
C ASP A 416 35.36 36.15 1.07
N ALA A 417 35.07 35.60 2.25
CA ALA A 417 35.82 35.90 3.48
C ALA A 417 37.26 35.36 3.50
N ASP A 418 37.56 34.34 2.68
CA ASP A 418 38.86 33.67 2.59
C ASP A 418 39.67 34.06 1.34
N ASN A 419 39.26 35.12 0.62
CA ASN A 419 39.88 35.58 -0.63
C ASN A 419 40.12 34.42 -1.64
N ASP A 420 39.12 33.58 -1.88
CA ASP A 420 39.19 32.44 -2.79
C ASP A 420 40.25 31.38 -2.44
N SER A 421 40.67 31.27 -1.17
CA SER A 421 41.60 30.20 -0.73
C SER A 421 40.93 28.84 -0.56
N TYR A 422 39.59 28.77 -0.58
CA TYR A 422 38.77 27.57 -0.41
C TYR A 422 38.95 26.80 0.92
N ARG A 423 39.78 27.30 1.85
CA ARG A 423 40.15 26.57 3.06
C ARG A 423 38.94 26.32 3.98
N ARG A 424 38.12 27.35 4.26
CA ARG A 424 36.90 27.18 5.06
C ARG A 424 35.82 26.40 4.30
N SER A 425 35.68 26.60 3.00
CA SER A 425 34.67 25.92 2.18
C SER A 425 34.89 24.41 2.11
N VAL A 426 36.14 23.97 1.99
CA VAL A 426 36.49 22.55 2.00
C VAL A 426 36.16 21.88 3.34
N ARG A 427 36.27 22.60 4.47
CA ARG A 427 35.84 22.10 5.78
C ARG A 427 34.33 21.89 5.85
N VAL A 428 33.54 22.72 5.18
CA VAL A 428 32.09 22.52 5.06
C VAL A 428 31.79 21.25 4.26
N TYR A 429 32.50 21.02 3.15
CA TYR A 429 32.34 19.78 2.37
C TYR A 429 32.71 18.55 3.19
N LEU A 430 33.79 18.63 3.98
CA LEU A 430 34.21 17.58 4.89
C LEU A 430 33.16 17.31 5.97
N PHE A 431 32.60 18.34 6.60
CA PHE A 431 31.53 18.19 7.59
C PHE A 431 30.32 17.45 7.01
N LEU A 432 29.85 17.87 5.82
CA LEU A 432 28.73 17.19 5.16
C LEU A 432 29.08 15.75 4.79
N ALA A 433 30.32 15.48 4.37
CA ALA A 433 30.79 14.14 4.06
C ALA A 433 30.89 13.25 5.31
N ILE A 434 31.25 13.81 6.48
CA ILE A 434 31.20 13.10 7.77
C ILE A 434 29.76 12.69 8.08
N CYS A 435 28.81 13.62 8.02
CA CYS A 435 27.39 13.32 8.23
C CYS A 435 26.88 12.24 7.26
N CYS A 436 27.24 12.37 5.97
CA CYS A 436 26.93 11.37 4.94
C CYS A 436 27.49 9.98 5.29
N SER A 437 28.75 9.91 5.73
CA SER A 437 29.40 8.63 6.07
C SER A 437 28.77 7.98 7.30
N ILE A 438 28.45 8.76 8.34
CA ILE A 438 27.76 8.28 9.55
C ILE A 438 26.41 7.69 9.18
N ILE A 439 25.58 8.42 8.41
CA ILE A 439 24.26 7.92 8.00
C ILE A 439 24.39 6.65 7.16
N SER A 440 25.39 6.59 6.28
CA SER A 440 25.62 5.41 5.42
C SER A 440 26.05 4.17 6.21
N LEU A 441 26.87 4.36 7.26
CA LEU A 441 27.27 3.29 8.18
C LEU A 441 26.09 2.83 9.04
N LEU A 442 25.27 3.75 9.53
CA LEU A 442 24.05 3.43 10.27
C LEU A 442 23.03 2.67 9.40
N LEU A 443 22.88 3.06 8.13
CA LEU A 443 22.05 2.35 7.16
C LEU A 443 22.57 0.93 6.91
N LEU A 444 23.89 0.76 6.73
CA LEU A 444 24.49 -0.56 6.54
C LEU A 444 24.34 -1.43 7.79
N ALA A 445 24.74 -0.93 8.96
CA ALA A 445 24.63 -1.64 10.24
C ALA A 445 23.18 -2.02 10.53
N GLY A 446 22.25 -1.07 10.36
CA GLY A 446 20.83 -1.32 10.53
C GLY A 446 20.27 -2.32 9.52
N SER A 447 20.77 -2.34 8.28
CA SER A 447 20.37 -3.34 7.27
C SER A 447 20.89 -4.76 7.54
N MET A 448 21.99 -4.89 8.30
CA MET A 448 22.56 -6.18 8.68
C MET A 448 22.04 -6.69 10.03
N LEU A 449 21.77 -5.79 10.98
CA LEU A 449 21.38 -6.13 12.36
C LEU A 449 19.86 -6.05 12.59
N GLY A 450 19.15 -5.21 11.84
CA GLY A 450 17.74 -4.92 12.04
C GLY A 450 16.87 -5.47 10.92
N ARG A 451 15.76 -6.11 11.28
CA ARG A 451 14.75 -6.56 10.30
C ARG A 451 14.23 -5.39 9.46
N SER A 452 14.01 -4.22 10.07
CA SER A 452 13.33 -3.10 9.42
C SER A 452 14.12 -2.41 8.30
N LEU A 453 15.46 -2.51 8.20
CA LEU A 453 16.24 -1.97 7.06
C LEU A 453 16.76 -3.07 6.12
N ALA A 454 16.52 -4.34 6.46
CA ALA A 454 16.94 -5.49 5.65
C ALA A 454 16.51 -5.41 4.17
N PRO A 455 15.36 -4.82 3.78
CA PRO A 455 14.96 -4.69 2.37
C PRO A 455 15.97 -3.97 1.48
N LEU A 456 16.75 -3.02 2.04
CA LEU A 456 17.79 -2.33 1.30
C LEU A 456 18.94 -3.26 0.89
N GLN A 457 19.18 -4.32 1.66
CA GLN A 457 20.27 -5.26 1.46
C GLN A 457 19.86 -6.48 0.62
N TRP A 458 18.56 -6.75 0.49
CA TRP A 458 18.05 -7.94 -0.17
C TRP A 458 18.43 -8.09 -1.64
N THR A 459 18.78 -9.33 -1.97
CA THR A 459 19.01 -9.78 -3.35
C THR A 459 17.71 -9.80 -4.14
N ARG A 460 17.80 -9.91 -5.48
CA ARG A 460 16.62 -10.01 -6.35
C ARG A 460 15.71 -11.19 -5.97
N LYS A 461 16.29 -12.35 -5.64
CA LYS A 461 15.54 -13.54 -5.23
C LYS A 461 14.75 -13.28 -3.94
N GLN A 462 15.42 -12.78 -2.90
CA GLN A 462 14.79 -12.47 -1.61
C GLN A 462 13.66 -11.44 -1.74
N ARG A 463 13.83 -10.43 -2.61
CA ARG A 463 12.77 -9.43 -2.88
C ARG A 463 11.54 -10.02 -3.56
N LEU A 464 11.71 -11.00 -4.46
CA LEU A 464 10.59 -11.63 -5.15
C LEU A 464 9.88 -12.66 -4.26
N THR A 465 10.61 -13.35 -3.37
CA THR A 465 10.05 -14.41 -2.54
C THR A 465 9.49 -13.92 -1.21
N VAL A 466 10.18 -12.99 -0.51
CA VAL A 466 9.81 -12.54 0.85
C VAL A 466 9.38 -11.06 0.87
N GLY A 467 9.62 -10.33 -0.22
CA GLY A 467 9.37 -8.89 -0.29
C GLY A 467 7.91 -8.46 -0.11
N PRO A 468 6.92 -9.11 -0.75
CA PRO A 468 5.52 -8.75 -0.61
C PRO A 468 5.02 -8.89 0.83
N GLU A 469 5.23 -10.06 1.45
CA GLU A 469 4.81 -10.41 2.81
C GLU A 469 5.46 -9.51 3.87
N PHE A 470 6.77 -9.25 3.76
CA PHE A 470 7.45 -8.40 4.73
C PHE A 470 7.04 -6.93 4.62
N ILE A 471 6.77 -6.44 3.40
CA ILE A 471 6.31 -5.07 3.18
C ILE A 471 4.86 -4.91 3.67
N SER A 472 3.99 -5.93 3.55
CA SER A 472 2.66 -5.93 4.16
C SER A 472 2.73 -5.97 5.68
N GLU A 473 3.55 -6.85 6.27
CA GLU A 473 3.74 -6.95 7.73
C GLU A 473 4.26 -5.63 8.33
N LEU A 474 5.28 -5.02 7.72
CA LEU A 474 5.77 -3.69 8.13
C LEU A 474 4.73 -2.60 7.96
N ARG A 475 3.93 -2.66 6.88
CA ARG A 475 2.85 -1.69 6.63
C ARG A 475 1.79 -1.81 7.71
N GLU A 476 1.38 -3.01 8.08
CA GLU A 476 0.40 -3.26 9.15
C GLU A 476 0.95 -2.83 10.52
N TYR A 477 2.21 -3.18 10.82
CA TYR A 477 2.87 -2.71 12.03
C TYR A 477 2.96 -1.18 12.10
N HIS A 478 3.31 -0.50 11.00
CA HIS A 478 3.43 0.97 10.99
C HIS A 478 2.08 1.68 10.96
N LEU A 479 1.09 1.17 10.23
CA LEU A 479 -0.26 1.73 10.23
C LEU A 479 -0.91 1.52 11.62
N GLY A 480 -0.71 0.35 12.22
CA GLY A 480 -1.11 0.06 13.60
C GLY A 480 -0.42 0.98 14.61
N THR A 481 0.89 1.21 14.49
CA THR A 481 1.63 2.10 15.41
C THR A 481 1.42 3.60 15.16
N HIS A 482 1.14 4.05 13.93
CA HIS A 482 0.72 5.44 13.67
C HIS A 482 -0.67 5.73 14.23
N TYR A 483 -1.59 4.77 14.16
CA TYR A 483 -2.89 4.87 14.83
C TYR A 483 -2.77 4.78 16.35
N GLN A 484 -1.76 4.08 16.89
CA GLN A 484 -1.42 4.10 18.33
C GLN A 484 -0.61 5.34 18.78
N ARG A 485 -0.06 6.14 17.85
CA ARG A 485 0.72 7.37 18.12
C ARG A 485 -0.10 8.67 18.05
N ILE A 486 -1.34 8.63 17.55
CA ILE A 486 -2.38 9.50 18.10
C ILE A 486 -2.37 9.18 19.60
N PRO A 487 -2.27 10.14 20.53
CA PRO A 487 -2.12 9.81 21.94
C PRO A 487 -3.12 8.73 22.27
N ARG A 488 -2.61 7.56 22.68
CA ARG A 488 -3.32 6.63 23.55
C ARG A 488 -3.70 7.49 24.74
N HIS A 489 -4.84 8.18 24.63
CA HIS A 489 -5.52 8.70 25.79
C HIS A 489 -5.66 7.50 26.71
N PRO A 490 -5.30 7.69 27.99
CA PRO A 490 -5.14 6.57 28.89
C PRO A 490 -6.42 5.76 28.85
N VAL A 491 -6.24 4.44 28.96
CA VAL A 491 -7.20 3.52 29.57
C VAL A 491 -8.17 4.33 30.41
N LEU A 492 -9.45 4.21 30.08
CA LEU A 492 -10.58 4.90 30.67
C LEU A 492 -10.60 4.63 32.19
N HIS A 493 -9.73 5.34 32.93
CA HIS A 493 -9.91 5.58 34.33
C HIS A 493 -11.13 6.47 34.37
N VAL A 494 -12.28 5.88 34.65
CA VAL A 494 -13.43 6.60 35.20
C VAL A 494 -12.94 7.20 36.51
N LYS A 495 -12.28 8.36 36.43
CA LYS A 495 -11.96 9.18 37.58
C LYS A 495 -13.28 9.79 38.02
N VAL A 496 -13.93 9.13 38.97
CA VAL A 496 -15.02 9.71 39.74
C VAL A 496 -14.42 10.91 40.48
N TYR A 497 -14.62 12.11 39.94
CA TYR A 497 -14.26 13.33 40.65
C TYR A 497 -15.22 13.50 41.84
N PRO A 498 -14.72 13.78 43.06
CA PRO A 498 -15.59 14.18 44.16
C PRO A 498 -16.28 15.51 43.82
N PRO A 499 -17.47 15.78 44.39
CA PRO A 499 -18.28 16.93 44.00
C PRO A 499 -17.52 18.22 44.30
N ARG A 500 -17.19 19.01 43.26
CA ARG A 500 -16.81 20.42 43.44
C ARG A 500 -18.06 21.23 43.75
N SER A 501 -17.94 22.11 44.72
CA SER A 501 -18.93 23.04 45.23
C SER A 501 -19.60 23.87 44.11
N PRO A 502 -20.87 24.27 44.29
CA PRO A 502 -21.67 24.92 43.26
C PRO A 502 -21.18 26.35 43.08
N GLY A 503 -20.64 26.65 41.91
CA GLY A 503 -20.25 27.99 41.51
C GLY A 503 -20.25 28.11 40.00
N THR A 504 -21.08 29.05 39.51
CA THR A 504 -21.11 29.66 38.18
C THR A 504 -21.75 28.87 37.01
N ASP A 505 -22.94 29.36 36.66
CA ASP A 505 -23.54 29.53 35.33
C ASP A 505 -23.84 28.28 34.49
N LEU A 506 -25.00 27.68 34.78
CA LEU A 506 -25.73 26.77 33.89
C LEU A 506 -26.21 27.54 32.65
N VAL A 507 -25.51 27.38 31.54
CA VAL A 507 -26.01 27.80 30.22
C VAL A 507 -27.24 26.92 29.89
N PRO A 508 -28.42 27.49 29.61
CA PRO A 508 -29.60 26.70 29.29
C PRO A 508 -29.40 25.95 27.97
N MET A 509 -29.68 24.63 27.96
CA MET A 509 -29.74 23.85 26.73
C MET A 509 -30.83 24.43 25.81
N ARG A 510 -30.43 24.90 24.61
CA ARG A 510 -31.35 25.47 23.60
C ARG A 510 -32.20 24.42 22.88
N LEU A 511 -31.87 23.14 23.01
CA LEU A 511 -32.57 22.01 22.41
C LEU A 511 -33.11 21.08 23.51
N PRO A 512 -34.35 20.55 23.40
CA PRO A 512 -34.87 19.54 24.30
C PRO A 512 -33.95 18.29 24.36
N PRO A 513 -33.74 17.69 25.55
CA PRO A 513 -32.88 16.51 25.73
C PRO A 513 -33.28 15.33 24.83
N GLU A 514 -34.57 15.19 24.52
CA GLU A 514 -35.13 14.13 23.68
C GLU A 514 -34.64 14.26 22.23
N ILE A 515 -34.52 15.49 21.72
CA ILE A 515 -33.98 15.75 20.38
C ILE A 515 -32.49 15.42 20.33
N ILE A 516 -31.74 15.77 21.38
CA ILE A 516 -30.31 15.45 21.49
C ILE A 516 -30.10 13.94 21.54
N GLN A 517 -30.93 13.21 22.30
CA GLN A 517 -30.90 11.76 22.34
C GLN A 517 -31.18 11.16 20.96
N LEU A 518 -32.23 11.62 20.26
CA LEU A 518 -32.56 11.18 18.91
C LEU A 518 -31.42 11.39 17.92
N ILE A 519 -30.75 12.56 17.98
CA ILE A 519 -29.60 12.85 17.12
C ILE A 519 -28.47 11.85 17.40
N ILE A 520 -28.13 11.61 18.67
CA ILE A 520 -27.04 10.70 19.04
C ILE A 520 -27.38 9.24 18.69
N GLU A 521 -28.61 8.80 18.91
CA GLU A 521 -29.08 7.47 18.55
C GLU A 521 -29.11 7.26 17.02
N SER A 522 -29.41 8.31 16.25
CA SER A 522 -29.38 8.28 14.77
C SER A 522 -27.97 8.21 14.15
N ILE A 523 -26.90 8.35 14.95
CA ILE A 523 -25.51 8.09 14.51
C ILE A 523 -25.35 6.62 14.11
N ILE A 524 -26.09 5.72 14.77
CA ILE A 524 -26.09 4.30 14.44
C ILE A 524 -27.16 4.06 13.36
N PRO A 525 -26.79 3.58 12.14
CA PRO A 525 -27.75 3.18 11.11
C PRO A 525 -28.74 2.11 11.58
N PRO A 526 -29.90 1.98 10.92
CA PRO A 526 -30.97 1.06 11.31
C PRO A 526 -30.57 -0.42 11.24
N ASN A 527 -29.62 -0.79 10.38
CA ASN A 527 -29.04 -2.13 10.29
C ASN A 527 -27.54 -2.05 10.58
N PRO A 528 -27.12 -1.93 11.85
CA PRO A 528 -25.72 -1.81 12.19
C PRO A 528 -25.01 -3.17 12.10
N PRO A 529 -23.69 -3.20 11.85
CA PRO A 529 -22.88 -4.41 12.02
C PRO A 529 -23.02 -4.97 13.45
N VAL A 530 -22.58 -6.22 13.66
CA VAL A 530 -22.57 -6.85 14.99
C VAL A 530 -21.62 -6.08 15.91
N ALA A 531 -20.43 -5.75 15.42
CA ALA A 531 -19.51 -4.82 16.06
C ALA A 531 -18.89 -3.89 15.01
N TYR A 532 -18.84 -2.59 15.30
CA TYR A 532 -18.12 -1.65 14.45
C TYR A 532 -16.62 -1.90 14.53
N PRO A 533 -15.88 -1.75 13.42
CA PRO A 533 -14.44 -1.69 13.46
C PRO A 533 -13.98 -0.48 14.28
N ILE A 534 -12.84 -0.63 14.95
CA ILE A 534 -12.22 0.37 15.85
C ILE A 534 -12.06 1.75 15.18
N PHE A 535 -12.04 1.81 13.84
CA PHE A 535 -11.81 3.03 13.05
C PHE A 535 -12.97 3.39 12.12
N SER A 536 -14.17 3.52 12.67
CA SER A 536 -15.37 3.99 11.95
C SER A 536 -15.73 5.42 12.38
N GLY A 537 -16.23 6.23 11.42
CA GLY A 537 -16.55 7.63 11.69
C GLY A 537 -17.67 7.80 12.73
N GLU A 538 -18.56 6.82 12.81
CA GLU A 538 -19.63 6.67 13.77
C GLU A 538 -19.07 6.52 15.20
N ILE A 539 -18.08 5.62 15.38
CA ILE A 539 -17.44 5.38 16.67
C ILE A 539 -16.59 6.57 17.11
N ASP A 540 -15.82 7.18 16.21
CA ASP A 540 -15.07 8.40 16.52
C ASP A 540 -16.00 9.52 16.99
N THR A 541 -17.17 9.65 16.37
CA THR A 541 -18.18 10.63 16.77
C THR A 541 -18.75 10.32 18.16
N LEU A 542 -19.10 9.06 18.43
CA LEU A 542 -19.59 8.63 19.74
C LEU A 542 -18.54 8.81 20.84
N VAL A 543 -17.28 8.48 20.59
CA VAL A 543 -16.17 8.70 21.53
C VAL A 543 -16.02 10.18 21.83
N ASN A 544 -16.05 11.06 20.83
CA ASN A 544 -16.00 12.50 21.05
C ASN A 544 -17.19 13.00 21.89
N LEU A 545 -18.39 12.49 21.65
CA LEU A 545 -19.59 12.80 22.43
C LEU A 545 -19.48 12.37 23.90
N THR A 546 -18.63 11.37 24.23
CA THR A 546 -18.37 11.03 25.64
C THR A 546 -17.67 12.14 26.43
N PHE A 547 -16.97 13.05 25.76
CA PHE A 547 -16.23 14.15 26.40
C PHE A 547 -17.01 15.47 26.47
N VAL A 548 -18.20 15.56 25.87
CA VAL A 548 -18.94 16.83 25.72
C VAL A 548 -19.71 17.20 26.99
N SER A 549 -20.60 16.32 27.47
CA SER A 549 -21.43 16.57 28.65
C SER A 549 -21.83 15.29 29.35
N ARG A 550 -22.29 15.36 30.61
CA ARG A 550 -22.76 14.18 31.35
C ARG A 550 -23.93 13.46 30.64
N PHE A 551 -24.85 14.22 30.04
CA PHE A 551 -26.00 13.67 29.33
C PHE A 551 -25.59 12.93 28.04
N THR A 552 -24.77 13.58 27.20
CA THR A 552 -24.27 12.99 25.95
C THR A 552 -23.35 11.80 26.21
N CYS A 553 -22.53 11.86 27.27
CA CYS A 553 -21.66 10.78 27.70
C CYS A 553 -22.40 9.50 28.08
N GLN A 554 -23.53 9.61 28.78
CA GLN A 554 -24.35 8.45 29.14
C GLN A 554 -24.90 7.72 27.90
N ILE A 555 -25.44 8.47 26.95
CA ILE A 555 -26.04 7.93 25.72
C ILE A 555 -24.96 7.33 24.82
N ALA A 556 -23.86 8.07 24.59
CA ALA A 556 -22.76 7.62 23.75
C ALA A 556 -22.05 6.38 24.32
N SER A 557 -21.81 6.33 25.64
CA SER A 557 -21.21 5.15 26.28
C SER A 557 -22.08 3.91 26.16
N ARG A 558 -23.42 4.08 26.23
CA ARG A 558 -24.38 2.98 26.03
C ARG A 558 -24.33 2.45 24.60
N LEU A 559 -24.28 3.33 23.59
CA LEU A 559 -24.20 2.94 22.18
C LEU A 559 -22.86 2.26 21.86
N LEU A 560 -21.74 2.76 22.39
CA LEU A 560 -20.43 2.13 22.24
C LEU A 560 -20.42 0.70 22.79
N ILE A 561 -20.99 0.48 23.97
CA ILE A 561 -21.06 -0.87 24.55
C ILE A 561 -21.98 -1.80 23.75
N ASN A 562 -23.06 -1.29 23.18
CA ASN A 562 -24.00 -2.11 22.42
C ASN A 562 -23.50 -2.51 21.02
N HIS A 563 -22.63 -1.69 20.42
CA HIS A 563 -22.24 -1.84 19.01
C HIS A 563 -20.73 -1.93 18.78
N CYS A 564 -19.87 -1.84 19.79
CA CYS A 564 -18.41 -1.86 19.64
C CYS A 564 -17.73 -2.95 20.50
N LEU A 565 -18.47 -4.00 20.86
CA LEU A 565 -17.96 -5.07 21.69
C LEU A 565 -17.28 -6.15 20.83
N LEU A 566 -16.10 -5.81 20.30
CA LEU A 566 -15.19 -6.73 19.62
C LEU A 566 -14.05 -7.07 20.60
N VAL A 567 -13.95 -8.34 20.96
CA VAL A 567 -12.93 -8.86 21.88
C VAL A 567 -12.08 -9.86 21.11
N ASP A 568 -10.90 -9.41 20.69
CA ASP A 568 -9.91 -10.16 19.91
C ASP A 568 -8.65 -10.55 20.72
N ASP A 569 -8.55 -10.08 21.96
CA ASP A 569 -7.38 -10.25 22.83
C ASP A 569 -7.81 -10.52 24.29
N GLU A 570 -7.05 -11.37 24.96
CA GLU A 570 -7.24 -11.74 26.36
C GLU A 570 -7.07 -10.52 27.29
N ASP A 571 -6.10 -9.67 27.00
CA ASP A 571 -5.84 -8.45 27.76
C ASP A 571 -7.00 -7.45 27.63
N LEU A 572 -7.62 -7.39 26.45
CA LEU A 572 -8.79 -6.55 26.21
C LEU A 572 -10.00 -7.07 27.01
N LEU A 573 -10.24 -8.38 26.98
CA LEU A 573 -11.28 -9.04 27.78
C LEU A 573 -11.10 -8.78 29.27
N LYS A 574 -9.88 -8.93 29.77
CA LYS A 574 -9.53 -8.66 31.17
C LYS A 574 -9.79 -7.20 31.55
N ARG A 575 -9.31 -6.24 30.75
CA ARG A 575 -9.50 -4.81 31.00
C ARG A 575 -10.98 -4.42 30.98
N LEU A 576 -11.76 -4.98 30.06
CA LEU A 576 -13.20 -4.74 29.99
C LEU A 576 -13.90 -5.14 31.30
N LEU A 577 -13.53 -6.30 31.86
CA LEU A 577 -14.10 -6.81 33.11
C LEU A 577 -13.60 -6.04 34.34
N GLU A 578 -12.33 -5.61 34.37
CA GLU A 578 -11.76 -4.77 35.43
C GLU A 578 -12.39 -3.38 35.46
N CYS A 579 -12.68 -2.79 34.30
CA CYS A 579 -13.30 -1.48 34.17
C CYS A 579 -14.73 -1.43 34.71
N LYS A 580 -15.40 -2.59 34.88
CA LYS A 580 -16.75 -2.71 35.45
C LYS A 580 -17.71 -1.61 34.97
N PRO A 581 -17.86 -1.39 33.65
CA PRO A 581 -18.57 -0.21 33.17
C PRO A 581 -20.03 -0.28 33.63
N PRO A 582 -20.59 0.81 34.21
CA PRO A 582 -21.92 0.81 34.79
C PRO A 582 -23.00 0.48 33.76
N ALA A 583 -22.79 0.74 32.48
CA ALA A 583 -23.72 0.30 31.43
C ALA A 583 -23.76 -1.22 31.20
N LEU A 584 -22.69 -1.97 31.52
CA LEU A 584 -22.69 -3.45 31.53
C LEU A 584 -23.27 -4.03 32.84
N ILE A 585 -23.12 -3.32 33.96
CA ILE A 585 -23.46 -3.84 35.30
C ILE A 585 -24.84 -3.39 35.78
N ASP A 586 -25.24 -2.16 35.46
CA ASP A 586 -26.40 -1.51 36.05
C ASP A 586 -27.70 -1.98 35.39
N ARG A 587 -28.54 -2.62 36.20
CA ARG A 587 -29.80 -3.25 35.82
C ARG A 587 -30.92 -2.23 35.58
N ARG A 588 -30.72 -0.94 35.94
CA ARG A 588 -31.79 0.07 36.06
C ARG A 588 -31.72 1.30 35.14
N LEU A 589 -30.88 1.32 34.10
CA LEU A 589 -30.81 2.44 33.15
C LEU A 589 -31.97 2.52 32.13
N VAL A 590 -33.16 2.04 32.51
CA VAL A 590 -34.44 2.40 31.85
C VAL A 590 -35.07 3.49 32.71
N GLY A 591 -34.58 4.73 32.56
CA GLY A 591 -35.26 5.89 33.12
C GLY A 591 -36.60 6.13 32.39
N PRO A 592 -37.64 6.66 33.07
CA PRO A 592 -38.90 6.98 32.43
C PRO A 592 -38.66 8.14 31.43
N GLY A 593 -38.62 7.80 30.14
CA GLY A 593 -38.26 8.70 29.04
C GLY A 593 -37.44 8.06 27.93
N ALA A 594 -36.91 6.85 28.14
CA ALA A 594 -36.03 6.15 27.20
C ALA A 594 -36.77 5.30 26.14
N ASP A 595 -37.79 5.83 25.49
CA ASP A 595 -38.61 5.08 24.52
C ASP A 595 -38.76 5.86 23.20
N VAL A 596 -37.70 5.88 22.40
CA VAL A 596 -37.83 6.28 20.98
C VAL A 596 -37.27 5.23 20.02
N GLN A 597 -36.39 4.32 20.48
CA GLN A 597 -35.94 3.18 19.69
C GLN A 597 -36.22 1.86 20.43
N LYS A 598 -37.34 1.21 20.08
CA LYS A 598 -37.88 0.03 20.76
C LYS A 598 -37.00 -1.25 20.68
N ASN A 599 -35.92 -1.27 19.90
CA ASN A 599 -35.09 -2.46 19.71
C ASN A 599 -33.61 -2.12 19.91
N VAL A 600 -33.13 -2.20 21.15
CA VAL A 600 -31.69 -2.07 21.44
C VAL A 600 -31.03 -3.43 21.20
N THR A 601 -30.49 -3.64 20.00
CA THR A 601 -29.74 -4.86 19.67
C THR A 601 -28.30 -4.74 20.16
N THR A 602 -27.92 -5.52 21.18
CA THR A 602 -26.51 -5.64 21.60
C THR A 602 -25.83 -6.76 20.81
N GLY A 603 -24.69 -6.45 20.21
CA GLY A 603 -23.82 -7.40 19.51
C GLY A 603 -22.50 -7.64 20.27
N LEU A 604 -21.98 -8.86 20.20
CA LEU A 604 -20.68 -9.26 20.74
C LEU A 604 -19.93 -10.08 19.67
N VAL A 605 -18.66 -9.76 19.48
CA VAL A 605 -17.73 -10.58 18.72
C VAL A 605 -16.62 -11.06 19.65
N LEU A 606 -16.43 -12.37 19.76
CA LEU A 606 -15.38 -13.02 20.55
C LEU A 606 -14.45 -13.80 19.61
N ALA A 607 -13.25 -13.29 19.35
CA ALA A 607 -12.25 -13.95 18.51
C ALA A 607 -10.98 -14.21 19.33
N LEU A 608 -10.86 -15.39 19.94
CA LEU A 608 -9.76 -15.70 20.86
C LEU A 608 -9.07 -16.98 20.43
N LEU A 609 -7.74 -16.91 20.28
CA LEU A 609 -6.91 -18.01 19.81
C LEU A 609 -6.77 -19.15 20.84
N GLU A 610 -6.77 -18.82 22.14
CA GLU A 610 -6.52 -19.76 23.25
C GLU A 610 -7.68 -19.74 24.27
N PRO A 611 -8.90 -20.17 23.89
CA PRO A 611 -10.06 -20.18 24.78
C PRO A 611 -9.98 -21.24 25.89
N ASP A 612 -9.00 -22.15 25.79
CA ASP A 612 -8.73 -23.25 26.71
C ASP A 612 -8.06 -22.80 28.02
N LYS A 613 -7.49 -21.60 28.07
CA LYS A 613 -6.94 -21.05 29.30
C LYS A 613 -8.05 -20.91 30.35
N PRO A 614 -7.87 -21.43 31.58
CA PRO A 614 -8.89 -21.34 32.63
C PRO A 614 -9.23 -19.89 33.00
N THR A 615 -8.27 -18.98 32.89
CA THR A 615 -8.47 -17.53 33.08
C THR A 615 -9.40 -16.94 32.02
N VAL A 616 -9.22 -17.32 30.75
CA VAL A 616 -10.05 -16.85 29.64
C VAL A 616 -11.47 -17.39 29.77
N ALA A 617 -11.63 -18.67 30.08
CA ALA A 617 -12.94 -19.28 30.32
C ALA A 617 -13.69 -18.64 31.50
N GLN A 618 -13.00 -18.33 32.61
CA GLN A 618 -13.58 -17.59 33.73
C GLN A 618 -14.01 -16.17 33.34
N HIS A 619 -13.23 -15.49 32.49
CA HIS A 619 -13.59 -14.19 31.98
C HIS A 619 -14.81 -14.25 31.03
N ILE A 620 -14.89 -15.26 30.16
CA ILE A 620 -16.06 -15.50 29.30
C ILE A 620 -17.31 -15.82 30.14
N ASP A 621 -17.18 -16.62 31.20
CA ASP A 621 -18.27 -16.88 32.14
C ASP A 621 -18.75 -15.59 32.82
N THR A 622 -17.82 -14.75 33.26
CA THR A 622 -18.14 -13.46 33.88
C THR A 622 -18.81 -12.50 32.89
N LEU A 623 -18.29 -12.42 31.66
CA LEU A 623 -18.84 -11.56 30.61
C LEU A 623 -20.24 -12.00 30.20
N SER A 624 -20.45 -13.31 30.00
CA SER A 624 -21.77 -13.87 29.68
C SER A 624 -22.78 -13.61 30.80
N PHE A 625 -22.36 -13.60 32.07
CA PHE A 625 -23.22 -13.23 33.19
C PHE A 625 -23.72 -11.78 33.08
N TYR A 626 -22.86 -10.83 32.70
CA TYR A 626 -23.26 -9.43 32.51
C TYR A 626 -24.16 -9.23 31.28
N LEU A 627 -23.96 -10.02 30.22
CA LEU A 627 -24.63 -9.83 28.93
C LEU A 627 -25.89 -10.69 28.72
N CYS A 628 -26.14 -11.70 29.56
CA CYS A 628 -27.17 -12.73 29.35
C CYS A 628 -28.59 -12.22 29.07
N ARG A 629 -28.96 -11.01 29.50
CA ARG A 629 -30.30 -10.43 29.31
C ARG A 629 -30.40 -9.41 28.18
N ARG A 630 -29.28 -9.07 27.53
CA ARG A 630 -29.20 -7.99 26.53
C ARG A 630 -28.59 -8.45 25.21
N LEU A 631 -27.73 -9.46 25.25
CA LEU A 631 -27.07 -9.94 24.06
C LEU A 631 -28.06 -10.61 23.11
N THR A 632 -28.16 -10.07 21.91
CA THR A 632 -29.08 -10.54 20.85
C THR A 632 -28.33 -11.12 19.66
N ARG A 633 -27.10 -10.64 19.41
CA ARG A 633 -26.25 -11.06 18.29
C ARG A 633 -24.89 -11.48 18.80
N LEU A 634 -24.43 -12.67 18.44
CA LEU A 634 -23.14 -13.20 18.88
C LEU A 634 -22.38 -13.81 17.69
N VAL A 635 -21.14 -13.36 17.51
CA VAL A 635 -20.18 -13.96 16.57
C VAL A 635 -19.01 -14.47 17.38
N ILE A 636 -18.63 -15.73 17.20
CA ILE A 636 -17.48 -16.32 17.84
C ILE A 636 -16.50 -16.86 16.81
N ASP A 637 -15.22 -16.74 17.11
CA ASP A 637 -14.09 -17.40 16.47
C ASP A 637 -13.26 -18.00 17.60
N LEU A 638 -13.65 -19.21 18.02
CA LEU A 638 -13.07 -19.97 19.12
C LEU A 638 -12.85 -21.40 18.64
N PRO A 639 -11.61 -21.88 18.46
CA PRO A 639 -11.33 -23.22 17.94
C PRO A 639 -11.54 -24.31 19.02
N LEU A 640 -12.78 -24.60 19.37
CA LEU A 640 -13.17 -25.47 20.49
C LEU A 640 -13.13 -26.97 20.12
N ARG A 641 -13.29 -27.31 18.84
CA ARG A 641 -13.29 -28.68 18.29
C ARG A 641 -11.95 -29.41 18.49
N PHE A 642 -10.83 -28.69 18.42
CA PHE A 642 -9.47 -29.26 18.56
C PHE A 642 -9.01 -29.45 20.01
N TYR A 643 -9.86 -29.13 21.00
CA TYR A 643 -9.50 -29.21 22.42
C TYR A 643 -9.79 -30.58 23.05
N GLN A 644 -8.88 -31.05 23.91
CA GLN A 644 -8.98 -32.33 24.61
C GLN A 644 -9.80 -32.19 25.90
N PRO A 645 -10.94 -32.90 26.07
CA PRO A 645 -11.86 -32.70 27.21
C PRO A 645 -11.29 -33.02 28.60
N SER A 646 -10.11 -33.60 28.71
CA SER A 646 -9.53 -34.02 30.00
C SER A 646 -8.01 -33.83 30.05
N LEU A 647 -7.56 -32.60 30.35
CA LEU A 647 -6.39 -32.46 31.22
C LEU A 647 -6.90 -32.44 32.67
N ASP A 648 -6.43 -33.39 33.48
CA ASP A 648 -6.79 -33.52 34.88
C ASP A 648 -6.54 -32.20 35.63
N GLY A 649 -7.63 -31.52 36.04
CA GLY A 649 -7.59 -30.41 36.99
C GLY A 649 -8.41 -29.16 36.67
N PHE A 650 -8.84 -28.92 35.41
CA PHE A 650 -9.57 -27.69 35.06
C PHE A 650 -10.85 -27.96 34.23
N GLU A 651 -12.02 -27.65 34.80
CA GLU A 651 -13.36 -27.80 34.19
C GLU A 651 -13.67 -26.72 33.12
N VAL A 652 -12.76 -26.50 32.17
CA VAL A 652 -12.88 -25.41 31.17
C VAL A 652 -14.09 -25.58 30.25
N ARG A 653 -14.28 -26.77 29.66
CA ARG A 653 -15.39 -27.03 28.74
C ARG A 653 -16.77 -26.98 29.42
N PRO A 654 -16.99 -27.61 30.60
CA PRO A 654 -18.22 -27.42 31.37
C PRO A 654 -18.50 -25.95 31.72
N MET A 655 -17.46 -25.16 32.05
CA MET A 655 -17.60 -23.74 32.35
C MET A 655 -18.04 -22.93 31.12
N LEU A 656 -17.40 -23.14 29.96
CA LEU A 656 -17.79 -22.50 28.71
C LEU A 656 -19.21 -22.90 28.30
N ARG A 657 -19.56 -24.19 28.37
CA ARG A 657 -20.92 -24.68 28.11
C ARG A 657 -21.94 -23.95 28.97
N LYS A 658 -21.69 -23.83 30.28
CA LYS A 658 -22.55 -23.09 31.22
C LYS A 658 -22.64 -21.59 30.89
N ALA A 659 -21.54 -20.98 30.43
CA ALA A 659 -21.50 -19.57 30.05
C ALA A 659 -22.40 -19.29 28.83
N PHE A 660 -22.27 -20.09 27.77
CA PHE A 660 -23.06 -19.92 26.54
C PHE A 660 -24.54 -20.32 26.71
N LEU A 661 -24.85 -21.36 27.50
CA LEU A 661 -26.25 -21.73 27.82
C LEU A 661 -27.03 -20.61 28.51
N ARG A 662 -26.34 -19.69 29.21
CA ARG A 662 -26.95 -18.54 29.88
C ARG A 662 -27.52 -17.50 28.91
N LEU A 663 -27.07 -17.49 27.65
CA LEU A 663 -27.38 -16.46 26.66
C LEU A 663 -28.72 -16.73 25.93
N THR A 664 -29.82 -16.88 26.68
CA THR A 664 -31.13 -17.30 26.15
C THR A 664 -31.86 -16.25 25.30
N HIS A 665 -31.35 -15.02 25.26
CA HIS A 665 -31.89 -13.91 24.47
C HIS A 665 -31.28 -13.80 23.06
N LEU A 666 -30.35 -14.69 22.68
CA LEU A 666 -29.74 -14.69 21.37
C LEU A 666 -30.78 -14.95 20.27
N GLU A 667 -30.77 -14.07 19.27
CA GLU A 667 -31.58 -14.14 18.06
C GLU A 667 -30.71 -14.46 16.83
N GLU A 668 -29.45 -14.02 16.83
CA GLU A 668 -28.47 -14.30 15.78
C GLU A 668 -27.18 -14.88 16.38
N PHE A 669 -26.72 -15.99 15.80
CA PHE A 669 -25.47 -16.63 16.20
C PHE A 669 -24.64 -17.06 14.99
N CYS A 670 -23.34 -16.77 15.05
CA CYS A 670 -22.34 -17.27 14.12
C CYS A 670 -21.17 -17.89 14.89
N SER A 671 -20.78 -19.10 14.49
CA SER A 671 -19.52 -19.72 14.90
C SER A 671 -18.61 -19.87 13.68
N ALA A 672 -17.51 -19.13 13.67
CA ALA A 672 -16.60 -19.01 12.52
C ALA A 672 -15.56 -20.15 12.48
N ALA A 673 -15.13 -20.64 13.65
CA ALA A 673 -14.10 -21.66 13.77
C ALA A 673 -14.61 -23.11 13.73
N ASP A 674 -15.81 -23.37 14.26
CA ASP A 674 -16.42 -24.70 14.33
C ASP A 674 -17.94 -24.63 14.58
N ASP A 675 -18.57 -25.72 15.00
CA ASP A 675 -20.00 -25.84 15.30
C ASP A 675 -20.40 -25.49 16.76
N LEU A 676 -19.54 -24.81 17.51
CA LEU A 676 -19.62 -24.59 18.97
C LEU A 676 -19.51 -25.91 19.74
N CYS A 677 -18.44 -26.67 19.48
CA CYS A 677 -18.19 -27.98 20.08
C CYS A 677 -17.87 -27.88 21.59
N LEU A 678 -18.89 -28.04 22.43
CA LEU A 678 -18.82 -27.90 23.90
C LEU A 678 -19.34 -29.12 24.66
N ASP A 679 -19.22 -30.32 24.09
CA ASP A 679 -19.70 -31.55 24.73
C ASP A 679 -18.79 -32.00 25.86
N THR A 680 -19.40 -32.26 27.03
CA THR A 680 -18.68 -32.64 28.25
C THR A 680 -18.56 -34.15 28.43
N GLN A 681 -19.45 -34.92 27.79
CA GLN A 681 -19.36 -36.37 27.72
C GLN A 681 -18.19 -36.82 26.84
N ARG A 682 -17.50 -37.90 27.26
CA ARG A 682 -16.43 -38.54 26.49
C ARG A 682 -17.04 -39.23 25.27
N LEU A 683 -17.24 -38.49 24.18
CA LEU A 683 -17.36 -39.11 22.87
C LEU A 683 -16.04 -39.87 22.58
N PRO A 684 -16.09 -41.09 22.01
CA PRO A 684 -14.91 -41.68 21.38
C PRO A 684 -14.36 -40.68 20.37
N PHE A 685 -13.04 -40.59 20.22
CA PHE A 685 -12.39 -39.61 19.34
C PHE A 685 -13.12 -39.53 17.98
N ILE A 686 -13.57 -38.32 17.60
CA ILE A 686 -14.43 -38.04 16.43
C ILE A 686 -13.82 -38.53 15.10
N TRP A 687 -12.53 -38.87 15.08
CA TRP A 687 -11.82 -39.40 13.91
C TRP A 687 -11.79 -40.94 13.84
N GLU A 688 -12.21 -41.66 14.89
CA GLU A 688 -12.16 -43.14 14.95
C GLU A 688 -13.51 -43.80 14.66
N THR A 689 -14.63 -43.09 14.92
CA THR A 689 -15.99 -43.61 14.68
C THR A 689 -16.78 -42.58 13.88
N PRO A 690 -17.17 -42.85 12.63
CA PRO A 690 -17.90 -41.88 11.83
C PRO A 690 -19.30 -41.62 12.44
N SER A 691 -19.78 -40.38 12.28
CA SER A 691 -20.99 -39.84 12.92
C SER A 691 -22.26 -40.65 12.65
N ASP A 692 -22.26 -41.40 11.55
CA ASP A 692 -23.30 -42.33 11.12
C ASP A 692 -23.33 -43.64 11.93
N GLN A 693 -22.44 -43.85 12.90
CA GLN A 693 -22.41 -45.03 13.79
C GLN A 693 -22.79 -44.71 15.25
N LEU A 694 -22.86 -43.44 15.64
CA LEU A 694 -23.21 -43.01 17.00
C LEU A 694 -24.75 -42.96 17.20
N GLN A 695 -25.24 -43.16 18.43
CA GLN A 695 -26.67 -43.10 18.78
C GLN A 695 -27.05 -41.78 19.47
N GLU A 696 -28.34 -41.46 19.53
CA GLU A 696 -28.85 -40.22 20.17
C GLU A 696 -28.41 -40.10 21.64
N GLU A 697 -28.27 -41.22 22.33
CA GLU A 697 -27.87 -41.27 23.75
C GLU A 697 -26.39 -40.88 23.97
N ASP A 698 -25.57 -40.93 22.91
CA ASP A 698 -24.14 -40.64 22.96
C ASP A 698 -23.82 -39.14 22.87
N TYR A 699 -24.80 -38.31 22.47
CA TYR A 699 -24.61 -36.89 22.23
C TYR A 699 -25.27 -36.02 23.30
N GLU A 700 -24.55 -34.99 23.75
CA GLU A 700 -25.17 -33.86 24.42
C GLU A 700 -25.87 -32.95 23.38
N PRO A 701 -27.02 -32.34 23.70
CA PRO A 701 -27.64 -31.37 22.79
C PRO A 701 -26.68 -30.22 22.48
N ALA A 702 -26.59 -29.83 21.20
CA ALA A 702 -25.78 -28.69 20.80
C ALA A 702 -26.24 -27.42 21.54
N VAL A 703 -25.31 -26.60 22.04
CA VAL A 703 -25.64 -25.46 22.92
C VAL A 703 -26.59 -24.46 22.24
N TRP A 704 -26.37 -24.19 20.95
CA TRP A 704 -27.19 -23.26 20.18
C TRP A 704 -28.64 -23.76 19.99
N SER A 705 -28.88 -25.07 20.06
CA SER A 705 -30.23 -25.65 19.95
C SER A 705 -31.14 -25.35 21.15
N LEU A 706 -30.55 -24.90 22.25
CA LEU A 706 -31.24 -24.61 23.50
C LEU A 706 -31.59 -23.12 23.65
N TRP A 707 -31.28 -22.29 22.65
CA TRP A 707 -31.64 -20.87 22.65
C TRP A 707 -33.03 -20.63 22.03
N PRO A 708 -34.05 -20.29 22.83
CA PRO A 708 -35.45 -20.29 22.39
C PRO A 708 -35.79 -19.20 21.36
N ARG A 709 -34.97 -18.16 21.27
CA ARG A 709 -35.19 -17.00 20.39
C ARG A 709 -34.34 -17.03 19.11
N LEU A 710 -33.53 -18.08 18.91
CA LEU A 710 -32.63 -18.17 17.79
C LEU A 710 -33.41 -18.18 16.46
N ARG A 711 -33.10 -17.20 15.60
CA ARG A 711 -33.73 -17.02 14.28
C ARG A 711 -32.73 -17.16 13.14
N ARG A 712 -31.46 -16.89 13.39
CA ARG A 712 -30.39 -16.87 12.38
C ARG A 712 -29.16 -17.62 12.92
N LEU A 713 -28.77 -18.67 12.21
CA LEU A 713 -27.68 -19.58 12.61
C LEU A 713 -26.67 -19.74 11.48
N ALA A 714 -25.40 -19.47 11.77
CA ALA A 714 -24.27 -19.68 10.86
C ALA A 714 -23.21 -20.56 11.54
N LEU A 715 -22.81 -21.65 10.90
CA LEU A 715 -21.85 -22.62 11.42
C LEU A 715 -20.79 -22.95 10.38
N CYS A 716 -19.55 -23.14 10.83
CA CYS A 716 -18.41 -23.58 10.01
C CYS A 716 -18.06 -25.04 10.30
N GLU A 717 -17.62 -25.78 9.30
CA GLU A 717 -17.11 -27.16 9.42
C GLU A 717 -18.06 -28.11 10.17
N VAL A 718 -19.37 -27.95 9.97
CA VAL A 718 -20.37 -28.82 10.59
C VAL A 718 -20.58 -30.08 9.76
N ASP A 719 -20.70 -31.22 10.42
CA ASP A 719 -21.10 -32.48 9.78
C ASP A 719 -22.63 -32.55 9.70
N VAL A 720 -23.17 -32.46 8.47
CA VAL A 720 -24.63 -32.46 8.25
C VAL A 720 -25.26 -33.84 8.45
N THR A 721 -24.45 -34.90 8.57
CA THR A 721 -24.92 -36.26 8.86
C THR A 721 -25.02 -36.55 10.36
N SER A 722 -24.45 -35.68 11.20
CA SER A 722 -24.47 -35.83 12.66
C SER A 722 -25.89 -35.72 13.23
N MET A 723 -26.27 -36.69 14.07
CA MET A 723 -27.56 -36.64 14.77
C MET A 723 -27.66 -35.44 15.71
N GLN A 724 -26.56 -35.05 16.35
CA GLN A 724 -26.51 -33.87 17.21
C GLN A 724 -26.90 -32.58 16.45
N PHE A 725 -26.47 -32.46 15.20
CA PHE A 725 -26.81 -31.33 14.34
C PHE A 725 -28.29 -31.38 13.93
N ILE A 726 -28.77 -32.52 13.44
CA ILE A 726 -30.15 -32.69 12.97
C ILE A 726 -31.16 -32.50 14.10
N ASP A 727 -30.93 -33.12 15.26
CA ASP A 727 -31.78 -32.95 16.45
C ASP A 727 -31.68 -31.55 17.03
N GLY A 728 -30.50 -30.94 16.92
CA GLY A 728 -30.31 -29.53 17.25
C GLY A 728 -31.20 -28.62 16.41
N LEU A 729 -31.22 -28.82 15.08
CA LEU A 729 -32.09 -28.09 14.17
C LEU A 729 -33.57 -28.36 14.46
N ARG A 730 -33.94 -29.60 14.78
CA ARG A 730 -35.33 -29.96 15.14
C ARG A 730 -35.87 -29.14 16.32
N ARG A 731 -35.00 -28.75 17.26
CA ARG A 731 -35.35 -27.90 18.42
C ARG A 731 -35.51 -26.42 18.07
N CYS A 732 -34.99 -25.98 16.92
CA CYS A 732 -34.97 -24.59 16.48
C CYS A 732 -36.17 -24.22 15.59
N SER A 733 -37.39 -24.29 16.12
CA SER A 733 -38.62 -24.04 15.33
C SER A 733 -38.76 -22.61 14.77
N ASN A 734 -38.10 -21.62 15.41
CA ASN A 734 -38.10 -20.22 15.02
C ASN A 734 -36.99 -19.86 14.01
N LEU A 735 -36.19 -20.83 13.56
CA LEU A 735 -35.06 -20.58 12.67
C LEU A 735 -35.55 -20.19 11.28
N THR A 736 -35.16 -18.99 10.85
CA THR A 736 -35.51 -18.40 9.54
C THR A 736 -34.37 -18.50 8.54
N HIS A 737 -33.12 -18.37 9.01
CA HIS A 737 -31.92 -18.37 8.17
C HIS A 737 -30.91 -19.39 8.71
N LEU A 738 -30.45 -20.28 7.84
CA LEU A 738 -29.39 -21.23 8.12
C LEU A 738 -28.25 -21.02 7.12
N VAL A 739 -27.02 -20.84 7.62
CA VAL A 739 -25.82 -20.70 6.81
C VAL A 739 -24.81 -21.76 7.22
N LEU A 740 -24.40 -22.58 6.25
CA LEU A 740 -23.41 -23.64 6.45
C LEU A 740 -22.20 -23.33 5.59
N VAL A 741 -21.03 -23.25 6.23
CA VAL A 741 -19.76 -22.90 5.59
C VAL A 741 -18.81 -24.09 5.72
N ALA A 742 -18.23 -24.54 4.61
CA ALA A 742 -17.42 -25.76 4.52
C ALA A 742 -18.08 -26.99 5.23
N PRO A 743 -19.39 -27.29 5.00
CA PRO A 743 -20.04 -28.41 5.66
C PRO A 743 -19.51 -29.76 5.15
N SER A 744 -19.25 -30.68 6.08
CA SER A 744 -18.87 -32.06 5.73
C SER A 744 -20.11 -32.96 5.60
N GLY A 745 -20.00 -34.01 4.77
CA GLY A 745 -21.04 -35.03 4.61
C GLY A 745 -22.18 -34.66 3.65
N LEU A 746 -22.02 -33.63 2.81
CA LEU A 746 -22.99 -33.29 1.77
C LEU A 746 -23.18 -34.41 0.72
N ASP A 747 -22.16 -35.23 0.54
CA ASP A 747 -22.08 -36.38 -0.35
C ASP A 747 -22.44 -37.71 0.34
N ARG A 748 -22.97 -37.69 1.56
CA ARG A 748 -23.35 -38.90 2.32
C ARG A 748 -24.84 -38.97 2.64
N PRO A 749 -25.43 -40.18 2.66
CA PRO A 749 -26.83 -40.35 3.02
C PRO A 749 -27.08 -39.98 4.47
N VAL A 750 -28.11 -39.17 4.70
CA VAL A 750 -28.55 -38.81 6.05
C VAL A 750 -29.52 -39.87 6.57
N ARG A 751 -29.43 -40.20 7.87
CA ARG A 751 -30.33 -41.16 8.51
C ARG A 751 -31.81 -40.75 8.32
N PRO A 752 -32.71 -41.70 7.99
CA PRO A 752 -34.15 -41.42 7.85
C PRO A 752 -34.83 -41.22 9.21
N GLY A 753 -35.95 -40.49 9.25
CA GLY A 753 -36.82 -40.35 10.43
C GLY A 753 -37.13 -38.90 10.84
N TRP A 754 -36.36 -37.92 10.36
CA TRP A 754 -36.55 -36.49 10.67
C TRP A 754 -37.27 -35.71 9.55
N GLN A 755 -37.43 -36.31 8.36
CA GLN A 755 -37.96 -35.68 7.16
C GLN A 755 -39.49 -35.51 7.25
N THR A 756 -39.95 -34.55 8.05
CA THR A 756 -41.38 -34.21 8.19
C THR A 756 -41.67 -32.80 7.66
N ALA A 757 -42.92 -32.53 7.25
CA ALA A 757 -43.33 -31.21 6.78
C ALA A 757 -43.19 -30.11 7.87
N ASP A 758 -43.22 -30.52 9.15
CA ASP A 758 -43.04 -29.65 10.31
C ASP A 758 -41.56 -29.38 10.66
N PHE A 759 -40.61 -29.98 9.93
CA PHE A 759 -39.19 -29.75 10.18
C PHE A 759 -38.79 -28.32 9.77
N LEU A 760 -38.29 -27.52 10.73
CA LEU A 760 -37.92 -26.11 10.58
C LEU A 760 -39.02 -25.24 9.91
N PRO A 761 -40.19 -25.08 10.55
CA PRO A 761 -41.39 -24.50 9.94
C PRO A 761 -41.25 -23.01 9.55
N SER A 762 -40.29 -22.31 10.15
CA SER A 762 -40.01 -20.90 9.89
C SER A 762 -38.89 -20.66 8.89
N LEU A 763 -38.26 -21.71 8.35
CA LEU A 763 -37.08 -21.56 7.48
C LEU A 763 -37.45 -20.88 6.16
N GLU A 764 -36.77 -19.78 5.87
CA GLU A 764 -36.94 -18.96 4.66
C GLU A 764 -35.73 -19.04 3.74
N ARG A 765 -34.52 -19.26 4.29
CA ARG A 765 -33.28 -19.24 3.52
C ARG A 765 -32.25 -20.25 4.06
N LEU A 766 -31.67 -21.02 3.14
CA LEU A 766 -30.48 -21.83 3.34
C LEU A 766 -29.34 -21.30 2.47
N LEU A 767 -28.19 -21.03 3.05
CA LEU A 767 -26.98 -20.65 2.33
C LEU A 767 -25.90 -21.70 2.55
N ILE A 768 -25.41 -22.30 1.47
CA ILE A 768 -24.27 -23.24 1.50
C ILE A 768 -23.07 -22.54 0.86
N VAL A 769 -21.95 -22.52 1.58
CA VAL A 769 -20.73 -21.84 1.17
C VAL A 769 -19.58 -22.80 1.25
N ASP A 770 -18.83 -22.93 0.15
CA ASP A 770 -17.71 -23.86 0.07
C ASP A 770 -16.76 -23.49 -1.06
N SER A 771 -15.64 -24.19 -1.15
CA SER A 771 -14.71 -24.10 -2.27
C SER A 771 -15.35 -24.60 -3.56
N ALA A 772 -14.94 -24.02 -4.69
CA ALA A 772 -15.44 -24.42 -6.00
C ALA A 772 -15.09 -25.88 -6.32
N ASP A 773 -13.95 -26.36 -5.82
CA ASP A 773 -13.45 -27.73 -6.02
C ASP A 773 -14.32 -28.73 -5.22
N GLU A 774 -14.65 -28.43 -3.96
CA GLU A 774 -15.54 -29.27 -3.14
C GLU A 774 -16.93 -29.38 -3.76
N PHE A 775 -17.49 -28.26 -4.22
CA PHE A 775 -18.76 -28.30 -4.92
C PHE A 775 -18.74 -29.12 -6.21
N MET A 776 -17.61 -29.20 -6.91
CA MET A 776 -17.50 -30.05 -8.11
C MET A 776 -17.54 -31.53 -7.74
N MET A 777 -17.00 -31.92 -6.58
CA MET A 777 -17.04 -33.31 -6.10
C MET A 777 -18.45 -33.78 -5.75
N VAL A 778 -19.29 -32.91 -5.19
CA VAL A 778 -20.67 -33.24 -4.77
C VAL A 778 -21.73 -32.99 -5.89
N GLY A 779 -21.30 -32.94 -7.15
CA GLY A 779 -22.21 -32.82 -8.29
C GLY A 779 -22.61 -31.37 -8.68
N GLY A 780 -21.83 -30.37 -8.29
CA GLY A 780 -21.88 -29.02 -8.85
C GLY A 780 -22.96 -28.10 -8.26
N LYS A 781 -23.41 -27.12 -9.05
CA LYS A 781 -24.42 -26.11 -8.66
C LYS A 781 -25.85 -26.66 -8.63
N ASP A 782 -26.11 -27.71 -9.41
CA ASP A 782 -27.48 -28.15 -9.69
C ASP A 782 -27.99 -29.22 -8.71
N ASN A 783 -27.07 -29.93 -8.03
CA ASN A 783 -27.42 -31.10 -7.22
C ASN A 783 -27.22 -30.95 -5.70
N LEU A 784 -26.14 -30.31 -5.21
CA LEU A 784 -25.81 -30.22 -3.76
C LEU A 784 -26.06 -31.55 -3.02
N GLY A 785 -25.65 -32.67 -3.64
CA GLY A 785 -25.95 -34.04 -3.20
C GLY A 785 -27.05 -34.74 -4.01
N GLU A 786 -27.20 -36.04 -3.80
CA GLU A 786 -28.31 -36.83 -4.36
C GLU A 786 -29.60 -36.65 -3.53
N ASP A 787 -30.72 -37.23 -3.96
CA ASP A 787 -32.02 -37.10 -3.28
C ASP A 787 -32.02 -37.57 -1.81
N TRP A 788 -31.04 -38.39 -1.41
CA TRP A 788 -30.83 -38.84 -0.04
C TRP A 788 -29.97 -37.90 0.82
N GLY A 789 -29.42 -36.84 0.24
CA GLY A 789 -28.56 -35.88 0.93
C GLY A 789 -29.35 -34.87 1.77
N PHE A 790 -28.68 -34.28 2.78
CA PHE A 790 -29.29 -33.34 3.73
C PHE A 790 -30.05 -32.20 3.04
N VAL A 791 -29.40 -31.52 2.09
CA VAL A 791 -29.95 -30.33 1.43
C VAL A 791 -31.20 -30.66 0.61
N ARG A 792 -31.17 -31.79 -0.11
CA ARG A 792 -32.31 -32.25 -0.92
C ARG A 792 -33.49 -32.67 -0.05
N GLN A 793 -33.25 -33.43 1.02
CA GLN A 793 -34.30 -33.82 1.96
C GLN A 793 -34.90 -32.61 2.69
N LEU A 794 -34.08 -31.63 3.10
CA LEU A 794 -34.57 -30.40 3.71
C LEU A 794 -35.43 -29.57 2.74
N PHE A 795 -35.01 -29.48 1.47
CA PHE A 795 -35.80 -28.83 0.44
C PHE A 795 -37.14 -29.55 0.19
N GLN A 796 -37.18 -30.89 0.26
CA GLN A 796 -38.43 -31.65 0.15
C GLN A 796 -39.39 -31.32 1.31
N CYS A 797 -38.89 -31.21 2.55
CA CYS A 797 -39.70 -30.77 3.69
C CYS A 797 -40.27 -29.36 3.48
N TYR A 798 -39.43 -28.41 3.04
CA TYR A 798 -39.85 -27.05 2.71
C TYR A 798 -40.90 -27.02 1.60
N LYS A 799 -40.67 -27.76 0.51
CA LYS A 799 -41.59 -27.83 -0.63
C LYS A 799 -42.94 -28.41 -0.22
N SER A 800 -42.95 -29.49 0.57
CA SER A 800 -44.20 -30.07 1.11
C SER A 800 -45.01 -29.03 1.90
N ARG A 801 -44.33 -28.23 2.72
CA ARG A 801 -44.96 -27.15 3.51
C ARG A 801 -45.51 -26.03 2.65
N GLU A 802 -44.76 -25.59 1.63
CA GLU A 802 -45.22 -24.55 0.71
C GLU A 802 -46.40 -25.06 -0.14
N ASP A 803 -46.35 -26.31 -0.63
CA ASP A 803 -47.45 -26.93 -1.37
C ASP A 803 -48.74 -27.03 -0.53
N GLU A 804 -48.64 -27.29 0.77
CA GLU A 804 -49.77 -27.23 1.71
C GLU A 804 -50.34 -25.82 1.88
N LYS A 805 -49.48 -24.79 2.02
CA LYS A 805 -49.91 -23.38 2.06
C LYS A 805 -50.57 -22.94 0.75
N HIS A 806 -50.05 -23.40 -0.39
CA HIS A 806 -50.56 -23.07 -1.72
C HIS A 806 -51.93 -23.71 -2.01
N LYS A 807 -52.18 -24.93 -1.53
CA LYS A 807 -53.51 -25.57 -1.59
C LYS A 807 -54.60 -24.75 -0.88
N GLN A 808 -54.23 -23.92 0.10
CA GLN A 808 -55.15 -22.99 0.78
C GLN A 808 -55.33 -21.64 0.08
N CYS A 809 -54.45 -21.22 -0.85
CA CYS A 809 -54.38 -19.84 -1.36
C CYS A 809 -54.68 -19.66 -2.87
N SER A 810 -55.01 -20.72 -3.62
CA SER A 810 -55.41 -20.65 -5.05
C SER A 810 -54.44 -19.87 -5.97
N LYS A 811 -53.13 -20.06 -5.79
CA LYS A 811 -52.09 -19.58 -6.74
C LYS A 811 -51.14 -20.72 -7.08
N GLU A 812 -51.07 -21.08 -8.36
CA GLU A 812 -50.17 -22.09 -8.93
C GLU A 812 -48.81 -21.48 -9.28
N THR A 813 -47.87 -21.50 -8.34
CA THR A 813 -46.44 -21.36 -8.62
C THR A 813 -45.70 -22.27 -7.64
N GLY A 814 -45.18 -23.40 -8.11
CA GLY A 814 -44.40 -24.31 -7.27
C GLY A 814 -43.07 -23.68 -6.85
N ALA A 815 -42.67 -23.85 -5.59
CA ALA A 815 -41.39 -23.35 -5.09
C ALA A 815 -40.22 -24.09 -5.77
N GLY A 816 -39.34 -23.33 -6.42
CA GLY A 816 -38.10 -23.86 -7.03
C GLY A 816 -36.99 -24.04 -6.00
N PHE A 817 -36.01 -24.91 -6.29
CA PHE A 817 -34.87 -25.16 -5.39
C PHE A 817 -34.11 -23.87 -4.99
N GLU A 818 -33.94 -22.96 -5.95
CA GLU A 818 -33.27 -21.68 -5.76
C GLU A 818 -34.05 -20.68 -4.89
N SER A 819 -35.33 -20.95 -4.56
CA SER A 819 -36.12 -20.07 -3.68
C SER A 819 -35.72 -20.22 -2.22
N LEU A 820 -35.25 -21.40 -1.82
CA LEU A 820 -34.76 -21.69 -0.47
C LEU A 820 -33.23 -21.68 -0.42
N VAL A 821 -32.58 -22.37 -1.37
CA VAL A 821 -31.15 -22.69 -1.31
C VAL A 821 -30.35 -21.73 -2.18
N LYS A 822 -29.41 -21.02 -1.56
CA LYS A 822 -28.38 -20.23 -2.24
C LYS A 822 -27.00 -20.87 -2.02
N LYS A 823 -26.14 -20.74 -3.03
CA LYS A 823 -24.78 -21.29 -3.03
C LYS A 823 -23.75 -20.19 -3.31
N ILE A 824 -22.63 -20.22 -2.59
CA ILE A 824 -21.45 -19.41 -2.87
C ILE A 824 -20.25 -20.35 -3.02
N ALA A 825 -19.69 -20.40 -4.23
CA ALA A 825 -18.50 -21.20 -4.53
C ALA A 825 -17.27 -20.28 -4.62
N PHE A 826 -16.26 -20.52 -3.77
CA PHE A 826 -15.01 -19.76 -3.79
C PHE A 826 -14.00 -20.36 -4.78
N PRO A 827 -13.53 -19.60 -5.79
CA PRO A 827 -12.44 -20.06 -6.62
C PRO A 827 -11.14 -20.05 -5.81
N VAL A 828 -10.57 -21.22 -5.55
CA VAL A 828 -9.29 -21.36 -4.85
C VAL A 828 -8.16 -21.24 -5.89
N PRO A 829 -7.24 -20.27 -5.76
CA PRO A 829 -6.09 -20.15 -6.66
C PRO A 829 -5.20 -21.40 -6.59
N GLU A 830 -4.58 -21.79 -7.71
CA GLU A 830 -3.76 -23.02 -7.78
C GLU A 830 -2.63 -23.09 -6.74
N TYR A 831 -2.10 -21.96 -6.30
CA TYR A 831 -1.02 -21.89 -5.30
C TYR A 831 -1.49 -22.02 -3.84
N ARG A 832 -2.80 -22.04 -3.60
CA ARG A 832 -3.47 -22.16 -2.27
C ARG A 832 -4.38 -23.38 -2.19
N LYS A 833 -4.27 -24.34 -3.13
CA LYS A 833 -5.05 -25.58 -3.10
C LYS A 833 -4.74 -26.34 -1.80
N GLY A 834 -5.78 -26.55 -0.99
CA GLY A 834 -5.67 -27.17 0.34
C GLY A 834 -5.88 -26.22 1.52
N ASP A 835 -5.98 -24.90 1.28
CA ASP A 835 -6.32 -23.89 2.30
C ASP A 835 -7.80 -23.46 2.26
N ASP A 836 -8.65 -24.32 1.69
CA ASP A 836 -10.07 -24.07 1.39
C ASP A 836 -10.87 -23.73 2.66
N ASP A 837 -10.57 -24.41 3.77
CA ASP A 837 -11.21 -24.22 5.07
C ASP A 837 -10.86 -22.86 5.70
N ILE A 838 -9.58 -22.47 5.61
CA ILE A 838 -9.07 -21.17 6.12
C ILE A 838 -9.74 -20.01 5.36
N ILE A 839 -9.87 -20.18 4.06
CA ILE A 839 -10.57 -19.29 3.14
C ILE A 839 -12.03 -19.17 3.61
N CYS A 840 -12.77 -20.27 3.69
CA CYS A 840 -14.18 -20.25 4.06
C CYS A 840 -14.41 -19.65 5.47
N HIS A 841 -13.57 -19.99 6.44
CA HIS A 841 -13.57 -19.44 7.80
C HIS A 841 -13.41 -17.90 7.79
N GLY A 842 -12.34 -17.38 7.19
CA GLY A 842 -12.07 -15.94 7.19
C GLY A 842 -13.21 -15.11 6.56
N TRP A 843 -13.90 -15.67 5.57
CA TRP A 843 -15.05 -15.02 4.93
C TRP A 843 -16.25 -14.99 5.87
N LEU A 844 -16.53 -16.12 6.52
CA LEU A 844 -17.65 -16.25 7.45
C LEU A 844 -17.51 -15.26 8.61
N LEU A 845 -16.31 -15.11 9.16
CA LEU A 845 -16.03 -14.16 10.24
C LEU A 845 -16.31 -12.71 9.80
N ASP A 846 -15.76 -12.29 8.66
CA ASP A 846 -15.94 -10.92 8.14
C ASP A 846 -17.42 -10.63 7.80
N ALA A 847 -18.07 -11.54 7.06
CA ALA A 847 -19.48 -11.39 6.66
C ALA A 847 -20.43 -11.36 7.87
N SER A 848 -20.07 -12.05 8.95
CA SER A 848 -20.83 -12.09 10.19
C SER A 848 -20.63 -10.85 11.06
N ILE A 849 -19.40 -10.31 11.13
CA ILE A 849 -19.13 -9.03 11.81
C ILE A 849 -19.91 -7.89 11.13
N ASP A 850 -19.90 -7.86 9.80
CA ASP A 850 -20.61 -6.84 9.01
C ASP A 850 -22.14 -7.06 8.99
N GLY A 851 -22.62 -8.24 9.38
CA GLY A 851 -24.04 -8.63 9.34
C GLY A 851 -24.61 -8.85 7.93
N THR A 852 -23.76 -8.80 6.90
CA THR A 852 -24.14 -8.96 5.48
C THR A 852 -24.52 -10.40 5.13
N ILE A 853 -24.04 -11.37 5.92
CA ILE A 853 -24.30 -12.80 5.76
C ILE A 853 -25.80 -13.15 5.67
N TRP A 854 -26.69 -12.34 6.28
CA TRP A 854 -28.13 -12.61 6.32
C TRP A 854 -28.92 -12.02 5.15
N THR A 855 -28.42 -10.96 4.48
CA THR A 855 -29.22 -10.16 3.53
C THR A 855 -28.89 -10.46 2.08
N GLU A 856 -27.67 -10.18 1.64
CA GLU A 856 -27.10 -10.59 0.34
C GLU A 856 -25.57 -10.46 0.43
N PRO A 857 -24.80 -11.54 0.22
CA PRO A 857 -23.35 -11.49 0.33
C PRO A 857 -22.75 -10.85 -0.93
N TYR A 858 -22.48 -9.55 -0.87
CA TYR A 858 -21.66 -8.87 -1.87
C TYR A 858 -20.17 -9.15 -1.60
N GLY A 859 -19.59 -9.99 -2.44
CA GLY A 859 -18.16 -10.00 -2.70
C GLY A 859 -17.26 -10.63 -1.63
N ILE A 860 -16.08 -11.04 -2.09
CA ILE A 860 -14.97 -11.52 -1.29
C ILE A 860 -14.62 -10.45 -0.25
N GLY A 861 -14.60 -10.81 1.04
CA GLY A 861 -14.37 -9.89 2.16
C GLY A 861 -13.08 -9.07 2.00
N ARG A 862 -13.03 -7.86 2.55
CA ARG A 862 -11.85 -6.97 2.40
C ARG A 862 -10.59 -7.51 3.10
N ARG A 863 -10.70 -8.39 4.10
CA ARG A 863 -9.52 -9.02 4.74
C ARG A 863 -8.98 -10.25 4.00
N TYR A 864 -9.69 -10.70 2.97
CA TYR A 864 -9.35 -11.92 2.23
C TYR A 864 -8.09 -11.81 1.35
N LEU A 865 -7.60 -10.60 1.13
CA LEU A 865 -6.35 -10.35 0.40
C LEU A 865 -5.17 -10.07 1.33
N THR A 866 -5.34 -10.18 2.65
CA THR A 866 -4.35 -9.71 3.64
C THR A 866 -3.86 -10.76 4.63
N TYR A 867 -4.49 -11.94 4.75
CA TYR A 867 -3.90 -13.04 5.51
C TYR A 867 -3.11 -13.97 4.57
N SER A 868 -1.84 -13.59 4.36
CA SER A 868 -0.74 -14.44 3.86
C SER A 868 0.46 -14.19 4.76
#